data_AF-R7BYP3-F1
#
_entry.id   AF-R7BYP3-F1
#
_cell.length_a   1.000
_cell.length_b   1.000
_cell.length_c   1.000
_cell.angle_alpha   90.00
_cell.angle_beta   90.00
_cell.angle_gamma   90.00
#
_symmetry.space_group_name_H-M   'P 1'
#
loop_
_entity.id
_entity.type
_entity.pdbx_description
1 polymer ?
#
loop_
_entity_poly.entity_id
_entity_poly.type
_entity_poly.pdbx_seq_one_letter_code
_entity_poly.pdbx_strand_id
1 'polypeptide(L)'
;MKLKQWVKLIPLSVVASSLCLCAYASSDLEAIMKARNLSEKDILAAAKTYQPSGRRDEYMVFSSGGQSGQVIVYGVPSMRIYKYIAVFTPEPWQGYGYDQESKKVLAGGKIRGRDITWGDSHHPAFTERNGEYTGDYLFINDKANPRLAVIDLKSFETVQIVTNPIIKSEHGGAFVTPNSEYVIEASQYAAPLDDNYAPIEAYESRYRGAVTMWKFDMKKGRINEKESVTLELPPYMQDLSDAGKGVSDGWAFINSFNTEMYTGGIEVGMPPNEAGMSRNDHDYLHVFNWKKIAELAKDEKNVRIINGHRVVPMEVAVKNNALFLVPEPKSPHGVDVSPDGRYIVVGGKLDTHASVYDFEKIKKQIEKKEFAGKDPFGIPILDIDKSLHGQVELGLGPLHSAFDSKDGIIYTSLYVDSQVVRWDYKNLKVLDRTNVHYNIGHLDSMEGKSSKPKGQWLLALDKLSIDRFNPVGPLHPQNHQLIDIGGPKMELTYDLPIPLGEPHDVVSIEAKKLNPKATYDIGTDSRTEQASPFATLAGQERIVRDGKNVTVYATMVRSHINPERITVNKGDHVTIHLSSLERAQDETHGFAVDGLNVHASLEPGKTATVEFDALDEGVFPYYCTEFCSALHLEMMGYLMVKDPNKSYESTAVKSISLTKEQLEAQYKKIIETNKATDTVIQAVVKYLKEKGYEKYPTIAALVADALDQYGKIPEVKAKADKALKAGDLNQAVLWENQIWQYMVKTADVGLRAKARLARELATPMTEAASRGEKAYLRGGCNGCHVIGQVSSGPDLTGAIARKGEQWVYEFTLKPESKFNEPYTKALIEYFNLRMPNQHMTEAESKDIVEYMKWIDANADLF
;
A
#
# COMPACT_ATOMS: atom_id res chain seq x y z
N MET A 1 -73.26 -19.26 39.32
CA MET A 1 -73.60 -18.70 40.65
C MET A 1 -72.30 -18.58 41.45
N LYS A 2 -72.12 -17.42 42.08
CA LYS A 2 -71.03 -16.90 42.91
C LYS A 2 -70.11 -17.87 43.70
N LEU A 3 -68.81 -17.53 43.64
CA LEU A 3 -67.81 -17.35 44.73
C LEU A 3 -67.29 -18.50 45.63
N LYS A 4 -65.95 -18.41 45.81
CA LYS A 4 -65.13 -18.59 47.04
C LYS A 4 -64.89 -20.02 47.52
N GLN A 5 -63.78 -20.39 48.16
CA GLN A 5 -62.39 -19.89 48.31
C GLN A 5 -61.70 -21.02 49.13
N TRP A 6 -60.50 -21.45 48.72
CA TRP A 6 -59.33 -21.84 49.53
C TRP A 6 -59.51 -22.65 50.83
N VAL A 7 -58.82 -23.79 50.95
CA VAL A 7 -57.80 -24.08 52.01
C VAL A 7 -56.82 -25.14 51.50
N LYS A 8 -55.55 -24.95 51.91
CA LYS A 8 -54.29 -25.65 51.59
C LYS A 8 -54.17 -27.10 52.09
N LEU A 9 -53.13 -27.76 51.53
CA LEU A 9 -52.27 -28.84 52.04
C LEU A 9 -52.71 -30.29 51.80
N ILE A 10 -51.89 -31.05 51.05
CA ILE A 10 -51.24 -32.33 51.43
C ILE A 10 -50.33 -32.82 50.27
N PRO A 11 -49.27 -33.64 50.53
CA PRO A 11 -47.95 -33.48 49.93
C PRO A 11 -47.50 -34.57 48.92
N LEU A 12 -46.31 -34.31 48.37
CA LEU A 12 -45.31 -35.16 47.70
C LEU A 12 -45.58 -36.68 47.64
N SER A 13 -45.57 -37.23 46.44
CA SER A 13 -44.43 -37.99 45.85
C SER A 13 -44.92 -38.93 44.73
N VAL A 14 -44.03 -39.18 43.75
CA VAL A 14 -44.19 -40.08 42.59
C VAL A 14 -44.87 -39.49 41.34
N VAL A 15 -44.09 -38.73 40.56
CA VAL A 15 -44.02 -38.90 39.09
C VAL A 15 -42.56 -38.70 38.69
N ALA A 16 -41.81 -39.80 38.67
CA ALA A 16 -40.52 -39.90 38.03
C ALA A 16 -40.72 -40.65 36.72
N SER A 17 -40.72 -39.94 35.59
CA SER A 17 -40.38 -40.42 34.25
C SER A 17 -40.45 -39.23 33.29
N SER A 18 -39.41 -39.04 32.48
CA SER A 18 -39.28 -38.04 31.38
C SER A 18 -38.75 -36.65 31.74
N LEU A 19 -37.53 -36.58 32.28
CA LEU A 19 -36.67 -35.40 32.10
C LEU A 19 -35.44 -35.86 31.33
N CYS A 20 -35.53 -35.81 30.00
CA CYS A 20 -34.35 -35.75 29.13
C CYS A 20 -33.57 -34.49 29.51
N LEU A 21 -32.55 -34.64 30.34
CA LEU A 21 -31.47 -33.68 30.52
C LEU A 21 -30.62 -33.69 29.24
N CYS A 22 -31.04 -32.95 28.22
CA CYS A 22 -30.12 -32.45 27.20
C CYS A 22 -29.31 -31.31 27.85
N ALA A 23 -28.21 -31.66 28.51
CA ALA A 23 -27.19 -30.68 28.85
C ALA A 23 -26.52 -30.23 27.54
N TYR A 24 -26.98 -29.12 26.97
CA TYR A 24 -26.29 -28.44 25.88
C TYR A 24 -24.95 -27.95 26.41
N ALA A 25 -23.85 -28.61 26.03
CA ALA A 25 -22.52 -28.04 26.18
C ALA A 25 -22.48 -26.79 25.28
N SER A 26 -22.32 -25.60 25.87
CA SER A 26 -22.12 -24.37 25.11
C SER A 26 -20.85 -24.53 24.27
N SER A 27 -20.91 -24.27 22.97
CA SER A 27 -19.74 -24.33 22.11
C SER A 27 -18.63 -23.40 22.61
N ASP A 28 -17.34 -23.72 22.36
CA ASP A 28 -16.23 -22.81 22.69
C ASP A 28 -16.42 -21.42 22.07
N LEU A 29 -17.08 -21.38 20.90
CA LEU A 29 -17.51 -20.15 20.25
C LEU A 29 -18.51 -19.37 21.10
N GLU A 30 -19.56 -20.00 21.64
CA GLU A 30 -20.49 -19.36 22.58
C GLU A 30 -19.79 -18.86 23.85
N ALA A 31 -18.82 -19.61 24.36
CA ALA A 31 -18.04 -19.20 25.52
C ALA A 31 -17.19 -17.95 25.22
N ILE A 32 -16.52 -17.91 24.05
CA ILE A 32 -15.75 -16.74 23.60
C ILE A 32 -16.68 -15.55 23.34
N MET A 33 -17.81 -15.77 22.67
CA MET A 33 -18.81 -14.74 22.41
C MET A 33 -19.28 -14.12 23.73
N LYS A 34 -19.60 -14.96 24.72
CA LYS A 34 -19.99 -14.49 26.04
C LYS A 34 -18.85 -13.76 26.77
N ALA A 35 -17.64 -14.30 26.75
CA ALA A 35 -16.48 -13.71 27.43
C ALA A 35 -16.08 -12.35 26.86
N ARG A 36 -16.25 -12.17 25.54
CA ARG A 36 -15.93 -10.93 24.82
C ARG A 36 -17.14 -10.03 24.56
N ASN A 37 -18.32 -10.43 25.03
CA ASN A 37 -19.60 -9.74 24.77
C ASN A 37 -19.88 -9.52 23.26
N LEU A 38 -19.67 -10.55 22.45
CA LEU A 38 -19.89 -10.56 21.00
C LEU A 38 -21.27 -11.13 20.65
N SER A 39 -21.93 -10.50 19.68
CA SER A 39 -23.14 -11.00 19.04
C SER A 39 -22.83 -11.96 17.88
N GLU A 40 -23.83 -12.70 17.41
CA GLU A 40 -23.69 -13.54 16.19
C GLU A 40 -23.30 -12.70 14.96
N LYS A 41 -23.77 -11.45 14.88
CA LYS A 41 -23.40 -10.52 13.82
C LYS A 41 -21.91 -10.19 13.85
N ASP A 42 -21.33 -10.00 15.04
CA ASP A 42 -19.90 -9.72 15.19
C ASP A 42 -19.05 -10.91 14.74
N ILE A 43 -19.50 -12.13 15.06
CA ILE A 43 -18.84 -13.36 14.60
C ILE A 43 -18.96 -13.53 13.09
N LEU A 44 -20.14 -13.28 12.52
CA LEU A 44 -20.33 -13.33 11.07
C LEU A 44 -19.43 -12.31 10.36
N ALA A 45 -19.37 -11.08 10.87
CA ALA A 45 -18.51 -10.04 10.33
C ALA A 45 -17.03 -10.44 10.39
N ALA A 46 -16.58 -10.96 11.53
CA ALA A 46 -15.23 -11.50 11.68
C ALA A 46 -14.96 -12.67 10.71
N ALA A 47 -15.92 -13.56 10.50
CA ALA A 47 -15.77 -14.69 9.57
C ALA A 47 -15.67 -14.24 8.10
N LYS A 48 -16.37 -13.16 7.73
CA LYS A 48 -16.33 -12.58 6.38
C LYS A 48 -14.99 -11.88 6.08
N THR A 49 -14.36 -11.26 7.07
CA THR A 49 -13.12 -10.49 6.89
C THR A 49 -11.86 -11.26 7.26
N TYR A 50 -11.98 -12.32 8.06
CA TYR A 50 -10.82 -13.09 8.48
C TYR A 50 -10.15 -13.83 7.32
N GLN A 51 -8.87 -13.49 7.08
CA GLN A 51 -7.98 -14.25 6.20
C GLN A 51 -6.93 -15.02 7.01
N PRO A 52 -6.90 -16.37 6.95
CA PRO A 52 -5.87 -17.16 7.59
C PRO A 52 -4.49 -16.92 6.96
N SER A 53 -3.43 -17.26 7.70
CA SER A 53 -2.05 -17.16 7.25
C SER A 53 -1.85 -17.79 5.86
N GLY A 54 -1.22 -17.06 4.95
CA GLY A 54 -0.96 -17.49 3.57
C GLY A 54 -2.13 -17.28 2.59
N ARG A 55 -3.35 -16.99 3.07
CA ARG A 55 -4.47 -16.65 2.18
C ARG A 55 -4.40 -15.17 1.76
N ARG A 56 -4.53 -14.95 0.45
CA ARG A 56 -4.50 -13.63 -0.19
C ARG A 56 -5.90 -13.01 -0.23
N ASP A 57 -5.93 -11.69 -0.18
CA ASP A 57 -7.14 -10.89 -0.40
C ASP A 57 -7.59 -10.95 -1.87
N GLU A 58 -8.88 -10.72 -2.08
CA GLU A 58 -9.53 -10.78 -3.39
C GLU A 58 -9.31 -9.47 -4.17
N TYR A 59 -9.27 -8.35 -3.44
CA TYR A 59 -9.08 -7.02 -3.97
C TYR A 59 -7.93 -6.31 -3.26
N MET A 60 -7.29 -5.41 -4.00
CA MET A 60 -6.31 -4.45 -3.49
C MET A 60 -6.91 -3.06 -3.56
N VAL A 61 -6.75 -2.29 -2.49
CA VAL A 61 -7.25 -0.93 -2.37
C VAL A 61 -6.08 0.03 -2.27
N PHE A 62 -6.20 1.14 -3.00
CA PHE A 62 -5.25 2.24 -2.99
C PHE A 62 -5.99 3.47 -2.48
N SER A 63 -5.71 3.81 -1.23
CA SER A 63 -6.25 4.98 -0.56
C SER A 63 -5.27 6.14 -0.72
N SER A 64 -5.80 7.32 -0.95
CA SER A 64 -5.05 8.54 -0.69
C SER A 64 -4.56 8.60 0.76
N GLY A 65 -3.54 9.41 1.01
CA GLY A 65 -2.99 9.68 2.33
C GLY A 65 -3.36 11.07 2.88
N GLY A 66 -4.09 11.89 2.12
CA GLY A 66 -4.38 13.28 2.49
C GLY A 66 -3.09 14.07 2.68
N GLN A 67 -3.08 14.93 3.71
CA GLN A 67 -1.97 15.80 4.10
C GLN A 67 -0.68 15.07 4.53
N SER A 68 -0.64 13.74 4.48
CA SER A 68 0.61 12.99 4.58
C SER A 68 1.37 12.99 3.25
N GLY A 69 0.66 12.96 2.11
CA GLY A 69 1.24 12.95 0.77
C GLY A 69 1.68 11.58 0.26
N GLN A 70 1.36 10.48 0.96
CA GLN A 70 1.56 9.10 0.51
C GLN A 70 0.28 8.52 -0.14
N VAL A 71 0.38 7.26 -0.62
CA VAL A 71 -0.75 6.37 -0.93
C VAL A 71 -0.70 5.15 -0.02
N ILE A 72 -1.81 4.78 0.60
CA ILE A 72 -1.93 3.63 1.50
C ILE A 72 -2.53 2.44 0.73
N VAL A 73 -1.89 1.28 0.82
CA VAL A 73 -2.32 0.06 0.13
C VAL A 73 -2.77 -0.97 1.15
N TYR A 74 -3.99 -1.49 1.01
CA TYR A 74 -4.54 -2.54 1.87
C TYR A 74 -5.39 -3.56 1.10
N GLY A 75 -5.57 -4.75 1.66
CA GLY A 75 -6.36 -5.83 1.05
C GLY A 75 -7.81 -5.84 1.52
N VAL A 76 -8.74 -6.27 0.66
CA VAL A 76 -10.15 -6.54 0.99
C VAL A 76 -10.46 -8.02 0.69
N PRO A 77 -11.13 -8.76 1.61
CA PRO A 77 -11.89 -8.26 2.75
C PRO A 77 -11.14 -8.14 4.09
N SER A 78 -9.84 -8.45 4.16
CA SER A 78 -9.13 -8.47 5.45
C SER A 78 -8.87 -7.11 6.08
N MET A 79 -8.92 -6.05 5.28
CA MET A 79 -8.64 -4.66 5.68
C MET A 79 -7.21 -4.48 6.23
N ARG A 80 -6.27 -5.39 5.91
CA ARG A 80 -4.88 -5.31 6.36
C ARG A 80 -4.08 -4.37 5.47
N ILE A 81 -3.40 -3.40 6.08
CA ILE A 81 -2.45 -2.52 5.40
C ILE A 81 -1.21 -3.33 5.00
N TYR A 82 -0.84 -3.21 3.72
CA TYR A 82 0.30 -3.91 3.12
C TYR A 82 1.47 -3.00 2.83
N LYS A 83 1.23 -1.75 2.43
CA LYS A 83 2.28 -0.83 2.02
C LYS A 83 1.84 0.62 2.12
N TYR A 84 2.77 1.51 2.44
CA TYR A 84 2.70 2.92 2.12
C TYR A 84 3.59 3.17 0.90
N ILE A 85 3.05 3.82 -0.13
CA ILE A 85 3.80 4.25 -1.30
C ILE A 85 4.16 5.72 -1.10
N ALA A 86 5.45 6.03 -1.03
CA ALA A 86 5.94 7.40 -1.01
C ALA A 86 5.65 8.11 -2.33
N VAL A 87 5.12 9.32 -2.25
CA VAL A 87 4.78 10.13 -3.41
C VAL A 87 5.32 11.55 -3.25
N PHE A 88 4.67 12.39 -2.45
CA PHE A 88 4.97 13.83 -2.40
C PHE A 88 5.87 14.24 -1.24
N THR A 89 6.05 13.34 -0.27
CA THR A 89 6.91 13.50 0.90
C THR A 89 8.06 12.48 0.87
N PRO A 90 9.24 12.83 1.38
CA PRO A 90 10.24 11.83 1.75
C PRO A 90 9.65 10.75 2.67
N GLU A 91 10.09 9.51 2.47
CA GLU A 91 9.66 8.34 3.25
C GLU A 91 10.91 7.51 3.59
N PRO A 92 11.43 7.65 4.82
CA PRO A 92 12.72 7.08 5.18
C PRO A 92 12.73 5.55 5.11
N TRP A 93 11.63 4.86 5.43
CA TRP A 93 11.59 3.39 5.32
C TRP A 93 11.87 2.90 3.88
N GLN A 94 11.48 3.66 2.86
CA GLN A 94 11.71 3.31 1.45
C GLN A 94 13.00 3.91 0.87
N GLY A 95 13.79 4.62 1.69
CA GLY A 95 14.89 5.47 1.21
C GLY A 95 14.44 6.64 0.31
N TYR A 96 13.14 6.84 0.11
CA TYR A 96 12.60 7.81 -0.85
C TYR A 96 12.82 9.24 -0.35
N GLY A 97 13.44 10.08 -1.17
CA GLY A 97 13.89 11.43 -0.83
C GLY A 97 15.31 11.48 -0.25
N TYR A 98 15.99 10.35 -0.11
CA TYR A 98 17.36 10.28 0.39
C TYR A 98 18.37 9.83 -0.69
N ASP A 99 17.96 8.92 -1.59
CA ASP A 99 18.69 8.58 -2.82
C ASP A 99 18.50 9.63 -3.94
N GLN A 100 19.46 9.73 -4.87
CA GLN A 100 19.43 10.72 -5.94
C GLN A 100 18.33 10.46 -6.96
N GLU A 101 18.00 9.20 -7.21
CA GLU A 101 16.98 8.81 -8.17
C GLU A 101 15.59 9.27 -7.69
N SER A 102 15.26 9.08 -6.40
CA SER A 102 14.01 9.60 -5.80
C SER A 102 14.02 11.10 -5.58
N LYS A 103 15.14 11.71 -5.17
CA LYS A 103 15.29 13.18 -5.10
C LYS A 103 15.01 13.83 -6.45
N LYS A 104 15.41 13.20 -7.56
CA LYS A 104 15.10 13.68 -8.91
C LYS A 104 13.60 13.62 -9.22
N VAL A 105 12.89 12.58 -8.76
CA VAL A 105 11.42 12.49 -8.88
C VAL A 105 10.76 13.61 -8.09
N LEU A 106 11.12 13.78 -6.81
CA LEU A 106 10.62 14.88 -5.96
C LEU A 106 10.92 16.26 -6.54
N ALA A 107 12.10 16.44 -7.15
CA ALA A 107 12.48 17.69 -7.80
C ALA A 107 11.59 18.05 -9.00
N GLY A 108 10.92 17.08 -9.64
CA GLY A 108 9.87 17.33 -10.64
C GLY A 108 8.66 18.07 -10.07
N GLY A 109 8.46 18.00 -8.75
CA GLY A 109 7.43 18.70 -7.99
C GLY A 109 7.84 20.09 -7.48
N LYS A 110 8.99 20.66 -7.89
CA LYS A 110 9.39 22.01 -7.45
C LYS A 110 8.45 23.07 -8.01
N ILE A 111 7.97 23.96 -7.15
CA ILE A 111 7.11 25.07 -7.56
C ILE A 111 7.92 26.37 -7.56
N ARG A 112 8.07 26.97 -8.75
CA ARG A 112 8.82 28.23 -8.95
C ARG A 112 10.23 28.17 -8.34
N GLY A 113 10.90 27.04 -8.54
CA GLY A 113 12.25 26.77 -8.03
C GLY A 113 12.35 26.39 -6.54
N ARG A 114 11.22 26.34 -5.81
CA ARG A 114 11.19 25.95 -4.39
C ARG A 114 10.94 24.46 -4.22
N ASP A 115 11.66 23.86 -3.29
CA ASP A 115 11.42 22.49 -2.84
C ASP A 115 10.13 22.41 -2.03
N ILE A 116 9.32 21.40 -2.33
CA ILE A 116 8.06 21.11 -1.67
C ILE A 116 8.20 19.75 -1.00
N THR A 117 8.17 19.73 0.32
CA THR A 117 8.56 18.55 1.13
C THR A 117 7.37 17.84 1.79
N TRP A 118 6.15 18.24 1.47
CA TRP A 118 4.91 17.61 1.94
C TRP A 118 3.89 17.67 0.80
N GLY A 119 2.77 16.96 0.92
CA GLY A 119 1.66 17.03 -0.03
C GLY A 119 0.35 16.67 0.61
N ASP A 120 -0.74 16.99 -0.08
CA ASP A 120 -2.11 16.66 0.27
C ASP A 120 -2.70 15.78 -0.83
N SER A 121 -2.49 14.46 -0.73
CA SER A 121 -2.89 13.51 -1.77
C SER A 121 -4.39 13.20 -1.71
N HIS A 122 -5.12 13.36 -2.82
CA HIS A 122 -6.60 13.32 -2.81
C HIS A 122 -7.20 12.14 -3.58
N HIS A 123 -7.09 12.13 -4.92
CA HIS A 123 -7.83 11.17 -5.75
C HIS A 123 -6.89 10.23 -6.51
N PRO A 124 -6.76 8.97 -6.06
CA PRO A 124 -6.03 7.94 -6.79
C PRO A 124 -6.87 7.44 -7.97
N ALA A 125 -6.25 7.23 -9.14
CA ALA A 125 -6.95 6.69 -10.31
C ALA A 125 -6.08 5.71 -11.10
N PHE A 126 -6.66 4.57 -11.49
CA PHE A 126 -5.96 3.57 -12.28
C PHE A 126 -5.90 3.91 -13.76
N THR A 127 -4.94 3.33 -14.44
CA THR A 127 -5.02 3.19 -15.89
C THR A 127 -6.20 2.32 -16.33
N GLU A 128 -6.76 2.67 -17.48
CA GLU A 128 -7.98 2.08 -18.04
C GLU A 128 -7.79 1.67 -19.50
N ARG A 129 -8.56 0.65 -19.92
CA ARG A 129 -8.78 0.30 -21.32
C ARG A 129 -10.27 0.06 -21.52
N ASN A 130 -10.89 0.84 -22.41
CA ASN A 130 -12.35 0.89 -22.56
C ASN A 130 -13.12 1.09 -21.23
N GLY A 131 -12.56 1.87 -20.31
CA GLY A 131 -13.16 2.13 -19.00
C GLY A 131 -12.86 1.07 -17.94
N GLU A 132 -12.20 -0.04 -18.29
CA GLU A 132 -11.86 -1.11 -17.35
C GLU A 132 -10.44 -0.91 -16.80
N TYR A 133 -10.28 -1.06 -15.48
CA TYR A 133 -8.97 -0.96 -14.83
C TYR A 133 -8.01 -2.04 -15.34
N THR A 134 -6.80 -1.62 -15.71
CA THR A 134 -5.72 -2.52 -16.16
C THR A 134 -4.67 -2.78 -15.09
N GLY A 135 -4.50 -1.86 -14.13
CA GLY A 135 -3.54 -2.03 -13.04
C GLY A 135 -2.07 -1.90 -13.46
N ASP A 136 -1.78 -1.15 -14.53
CA ASP A 136 -0.41 -0.89 -14.97
C ASP A 136 0.22 0.27 -14.19
N TYR A 137 -0.53 1.39 -14.06
CA TYR A 137 -0.10 2.58 -13.32
C TYR A 137 -1.24 3.12 -12.46
N LEU A 138 -0.88 3.88 -11.43
CA LEU A 138 -1.77 4.68 -10.61
C LEU A 138 -1.37 6.15 -10.71
N PHE A 139 -2.35 7.03 -10.87
CA PHE A 139 -2.19 8.47 -10.78
C PHE A 139 -2.68 8.95 -9.42
N ILE A 140 -2.06 9.98 -8.86
CA ILE A 140 -2.50 10.63 -7.63
C ILE A 140 -2.09 12.10 -7.69
N ASN A 141 -2.97 12.99 -7.25
CA ASN A 141 -2.78 14.43 -7.30
C ASN A 141 -2.40 15.01 -5.94
N ASP A 142 -1.96 16.26 -5.89
CA ASP A 142 -1.64 17.03 -4.67
C ASP A 142 -2.41 18.36 -4.63
N LYS A 143 -3.49 18.38 -3.86
CA LYS A 143 -4.35 19.56 -3.67
C LYS A 143 -3.59 20.81 -3.25
N ALA A 144 -2.69 20.66 -2.28
CA ALA A 144 -2.03 21.78 -1.64
C ALA A 144 -1.03 22.47 -2.57
N ASN A 145 -0.38 21.70 -3.44
CA ASN A 145 0.62 22.18 -4.38
C ASN A 145 0.37 21.48 -5.72
N PRO A 146 -0.35 22.09 -6.68
CA PRO A 146 -0.82 21.43 -7.90
C PRO A 146 0.24 20.59 -8.60
N ARG A 147 0.20 19.28 -8.36
CA ARG A 147 1.19 18.31 -8.80
C ARG A 147 0.49 16.98 -9.05
N LEU A 148 0.85 16.34 -10.15
CA LEU A 148 0.34 15.02 -10.49
C LEU A 148 1.49 14.02 -10.49
N ALA A 149 1.30 12.90 -9.79
CA ALA A 149 2.26 11.81 -9.73
C ALA A 149 1.82 10.60 -10.55
N VAL A 150 2.79 9.86 -11.08
CA VAL A 150 2.61 8.56 -11.71
C VAL A 150 3.34 7.52 -10.87
N ILE A 151 2.62 6.46 -10.50
CA ILE A 151 3.12 5.31 -9.75
C ILE A 151 3.08 4.09 -10.68
N ASP A 152 4.20 3.38 -10.81
CA ASP A 152 4.25 2.10 -11.51
C ASP A 152 3.78 0.99 -10.59
N LEU A 153 2.74 0.24 -10.97
CA LEU A 153 2.16 -0.82 -10.14
C LEU A 153 2.84 -2.18 -10.32
N LYS A 154 3.89 -2.27 -11.13
CA LYS A 154 4.79 -3.42 -11.16
C LYS A 154 5.82 -3.33 -10.04
N SER A 155 6.37 -2.15 -9.79
CA SER A 155 7.35 -1.89 -8.73
C SER A 155 6.76 -1.26 -7.47
N PHE A 156 5.54 -0.72 -7.54
CA PHE A 156 4.92 0.06 -6.46
C PHE A 156 5.78 1.26 -6.06
N GLU A 157 6.34 1.95 -7.06
CA GLU A 157 7.18 3.13 -6.87
C GLU A 157 6.66 4.33 -7.65
N THR A 158 6.80 5.53 -7.08
CA THR A 158 6.54 6.79 -7.79
C THR A 158 7.67 7.05 -8.79
N VAL A 159 7.30 7.12 -10.06
CA VAL A 159 8.25 7.20 -11.19
C VAL A 159 8.30 8.57 -11.87
N GLN A 160 7.31 9.42 -11.60
CA GLN A 160 7.26 10.79 -12.09
C GLN A 160 6.38 11.65 -11.20
N ILE A 161 6.77 12.91 -11.01
CA ILE A 161 5.91 13.99 -10.53
C ILE A 161 6.02 15.12 -11.56
N VAL A 162 4.89 15.67 -11.98
CA VAL A 162 4.81 16.90 -12.78
C VAL A 162 4.13 17.98 -11.96
N THR A 163 4.56 19.23 -12.15
CA THR A 163 3.94 20.40 -11.51
C THR A 163 3.02 21.08 -12.52
N ASN A 164 1.80 21.45 -12.12
CA ASN A 164 0.92 22.22 -12.98
C ASN A 164 1.40 23.69 -13.07
N PRO A 165 1.76 24.20 -14.26
CA PRO A 165 2.27 25.57 -14.39
C PRO A 165 1.15 26.63 -14.41
N ILE A 166 -0.11 26.22 -14.54
CA ILE A 166 -1.27 27.09 -14.74
C ILE A 166 -2.09 27.21 -13.45
N ILE A 167 -2.48 26.08 -12.88
CA ILE A 167 -3.33 26.00 -11.70
C ILE A 167 -2.52 26.31 -10.44
N LYS A 168 -3.13 27.03 -9.47
CA LYS A 168 -2.48 27.38 -8.18
C LYS A 168 -3.01 26.60 -6.98
N SER A 169 -4.20 26.01 -7.11
CA SER A 169 -4.79 25.06 -6.17
C SER A 169 -5.63 24.07 -6.97
N GLU A 170 -5.42 22.77 -6.77
CA GLU A 170 -6.13 21.71 -7.49
C GLU A 170 -7.06 20.93 -6.57
N HIS A 171 -8.05 20.23 -7.12
CA HIS A 171 -8.82 19.23 -6.38
C HIS A 171 -9.41 18.17 -7.31
N GLY A 172 -10.07 18.59 -8.40
CA GLY A 172 -10.76 17.70 -9.35
C GLY A 172 -9.84 16.89 -10.26
N GLY A 173 -8.82 16.27 -9.69
CA GLY A 173 -7.90 15.32 -10.29
C GLY A 173 -7.45 14.34 -9.21
N ALA A 174 -6.87 13.18 -9.52
CA ALA A 174 -6.67 12.62 -10.84
C ALA A 174 -7.91 11.86 -11.34
N PHE A 175 -8.34 12.13 -12.57
CA PHE A 175 -9.37 11.33 -13.27
C PHE A 175 -8.89 10.94 -14.66
N VAL A 176 -9.23 9.75 -15.14
CA VAL A 176 -8.56 9.14 -16.30
C VAL A 176 -9.56 8.91 -17.43
N THR A 177 -9.18 9.26 -18.66
CA THR A 177 -10.02 8.95 -19.82
C THR A 177 -10.09 7.43 -20.06
N PRO A 178 -11.12 6.89 -20.74
CA PRO A 178 -11.36 5.44 -20.79
C PRO A 178 -10.23 4.56 -21.34
N ASN A 179 -9.22 5.15 -22.00
CA ASN A 179 -8.04 4.48 -22.52
C ASN A 179 -6.72 5.06 -21.96
N SER A 180 -6.81 5.82 -20.89
CA SER A 180 -5.71 6.59 -20.26
C SER A 180 -4.92 7.42 -21.26
N GLU A 181 -5.61 8.05 -22.20
CA GLU A 181 -4.96 8.95 -23.14
C GLU A 181 -4.61 10.28 -22.47
N TYR A 182 -5.41 10.68 -21.49
CA TYR A 182 -5.26 11.87 -20.69
C TYR A 182 -5.63 11.61 -19.22
N VAL A 183 -4.97 12.33 -18.32
CA VAL A 183 -5.35 12.47 -16.90
C VAL A 183 -5.85 13.90 -16.69
N ILE A 184 -7.01 14.04 -16.09
CA ILE A 184 -7.71 15.30 -15.86
C ILE A 184 -7.36 15.81 -14.47
N GLU A 185 -6.97 17.08 -14.40
CA GLU A 185 -6.64 17.83 -13.18
C GLU A 185 -7.35 19.19 -13.23
N ALA A 186 -8.18 19.52 -12.24
CA ALA A 186 -8.98 20.75 -12.23
C ALA A 186 -8.67 21.64 -11.02
N SER A 187 -8.76 22.96 -11.21
CA SER A 187 -8.47 23.94 -10.17
C SER A 187 -9.60 24.04 -9.14
N GLN A 188 -9.31 23.97 -7.84
CA GLN A 188 -10.36 24.22 -6.86
C GLN A 188 -10.65 25.70 -6.69
N TYR A 189 -9.61 26.47 -6.38
CA TYR A 189 -9.75 27.90 -6.14
C TYR A 189 -9.23 28.69 -7.34
N ALA A 190 -10.07 29.59 -7.87
CA ALA A 190 -9.69 30.42 -9.00
C ALA A 190 -8.50 31.33 -8.61
N ALA A 191 -7.58 31.49 -9.55
CA ALA A 191 -6.42 32.36 -9.42
C ALA A 191 -6.04 32.91 -10.81
N PRO A 192 -5.19 33.93 -10.91
CA PRO A 192 -4.56 34.26 -12.19
C PRO A 192 -3.82 33.03 -12.75
N LEU A 193 -4.04 32.73 -14.02
CA LEU A 193 -3.37 31.61 -14.70
C LEU A 193 -1.87 31.87 -14.90
N ASP A 194 -1.47 33.14 -14.93
CA ASP A 194 -0.08 33.55 -14.95
C ASP A 194 0.50 33.67 -13.53
N ASP A 195 1.75 34.10 -13.45
CA ASP A 195 2.49 34.22 -12.20
C ASP A 195 2.47 35.65 -11.61
N ASN A 196 1.61 36.51 -12.16
CA ASN A 196 1.53 37.92 -11.79
C ASN A 196 0.51 38.17 -10.68
N TYR A 197 0.71 39.26 -9.95
CA TYR A 197 -0.25 39.74 -8.97
C TYR A 197 -1.50 40.32 -9.65
N ALA A 198 -2.68 40.02 -9.10
CA ALA A 198 -3.94 40.69 -9.41
C ALA A 198 -4.70 41.00 -8.11
N PRO A 199 -5.19 42.24 -7.93
CA PRO A 199 -5.97 42.61 -6.75
C PRO A 199 -7.31 41.88 -6.75
N ILE A 200 -7.91 41.67 -5.57
CA ILE A 200 -9.14 40.87 -5.43
C ILE A 200 -10.34 41.56 -6.10
N GLU A 201 -10.34 42.89 -6.22
CA GLU A 201 -11.35 43.66 -6.95
C GLU A 201 -11.38 43.33 -8.45
N ALA A 202 -10.32 42.72 -8.96
CA ALA A 202 -10.23 42.27 -10.35
C ALA A 202 -10.66 40.80 -10.53
N TYR A 203 -11.23 40.14 -9.51
CA TYR A 203 -11.54 38.70 -9.50
C TYR A 203 -12.22 38.23 -10.79
N GLU A 204 -13.38 38.81 -11.14
CA GLU A 204 -14.15 38.41 -12.33
C GLU A 204 -13.36 38.55 -13.64
N SER A 205 -12.45 39.53 -13.71
CA SER A 205 -11.72 39.86 -14.95
C SER A 205 -10.36 39.18 -15.08
N ARG A 206 -9.69 38.86 -13.96
CA ARG A 206 -8.29 38.40 -13.92
C ARG A 206 -8.10 37.01 -13.34
N TYR A 207 -9.01 36.53 -12.49
CA TYR A 207 -8.94 35.21 -11.89
C TYR A 207 -9.65 34.22 -12.81
N ARG A 208 -9.23 32.97 -12.84
CA ARG A 208 -9.83 31.92 -13.67
C ARG A 208 -9.79 30.58 -12.97
N GLY A 209 -10.79 29.76 -13.23
CA GLY A 209 -10.69 28.32 -13.09
C GLY A 209 -10.00 27.73 -14.32
N ALA A 210 -9.59 26.47 -14.23
CA ALA A 210 -8.99 25.75 -15.34
C ALA A 210 -9.08 24.23 -15.15
N VAL A 211 -8.99 23.52 -16.28
CA VAL A 211 -8.79 22.06 -16.28
C VAL A 211 -7.65 21.69 -17.21
N THR A 212 -6.63 21.03 -16.68
CA THR A 212 -5.51 20.48 -17.41
C THR A 212 -5.78 19.03 -17.79
N MET A 213 -5.58 18.70 -19.06
CA MET A 213 -5.58 17.33 -19.58
C MET A 213 -4.12 16.94 -19.84
N TRP A 214 -3.55 16.16 -18.93
CA TRP A 214 -2.20 15.65 -19.01
C TRP A 214 -2.12 14.48 -19.98
N LYS A 215 -1.43 14.66 -21.10
CA LYS A 215 -1.21 13.59 -22.06
C LYS A 215 -0.39 12.48 -21.41
N PHE A 216 -0.89 11.25 -21.43
CA PHE A 216 -0.17 10.09 -20.90
C PHE A 216 0.31 9.16 -22.02
N ASP A 217 1.57 8.75 -21.96
CA ASP A 217 2.16 7.72 -22.82
C ASP A 217 2.18 6.39 -22.05
N MET A 218 1.17 5.56 -22.30
CA MET A 218 1.01 4.25 -21.65
C MET A 218 2.24 3.34 -21.80
N LYS A 219 2.96 3.41 -22.94
CA LYS A 219 4.11 2.54 -23.17
C LYS A 219 5.33 2.97 -22.35
N LYS A 220 5.52 4.28 -22.21
CA LYS A 220 6.60 4.84 -21.39
C LYS A 220 6.25 4.91 -19.90
N GLY A 221 4.96 4.89 -19.57
CA GLY A 221 4.49 5.09 -18.21
C GLY A 221 4.74 6.51 -17.70
N ARG A 222 4.65 7.52 -18.57
CA ARG A 222 4.98 8.91 -18.24
C ARG A 222 4.00 9.90 -18.86
N ILE A 223 3.77 10.99 -18.15
CA ILE A 223 3.10 12.19 -18.64
C ILE A 223 4.01 12.91 -19.63
N ASN A 224 3.44 13.34 -20.75
CA ASN A 224 4.07 14.20 -21.74
C ASN A 224 3.57 15.63 -21.58
N GLU A 225 4.30 16.44 -20.81
CA GLU A 225 3.94 17.83 -20.49
C GLU A 225 3.77 18.71 -21.74
N LYS A 226 4.51 18.42 -22.82
CA LYS A 226 4.49 19.22 -24.07
C LYS A 226 3.24 18.97 -24.92
N GLU A 227 2.66 17.77 -24.83
CA GLU A 227 1.41 17.41 -25.50
C GLU A 227 0.19 17.57 -24.59
N SER A 228 0.42 18.00 -23.35
CA SER A 228 -0.64 18.32 -22.40
C SER A 228 -1.19 19.72 -22.68
N VAL A 229 -2.46 19.92 -22.35
CA VAL A 229 -3.18 21.15 -22.64
C VAL A 229 -4.09 21.52 -21.47
N THR A 230 -4.29 22.81 -21.26
CA THR A 230 -5.25 23.34 -20.29
C THR A 230 -6.42 24.03 -21.00
N LEU A 231 -7.65 23.81 -20.54
CA LEU A 231 -8.83 24.61 -20.88
C LEU A 231 -9.02 25.69 -19.81
N GLU A 232 -9.12 26.95 -20.24
CA GLU A 232 -9.53 28.06 -19.37
C GLU A 232 -11.03 27.97 -19.04
N LEU A 233 -11.39 28.18 -17.77
CA LEU A 233 -12.76 28.22 -17.26
C LEU A 233 -13.04 29.57 -16.57
N PRO A 234 -14.32 29.94 -16.37
CA PRO A 234 -14.68 31.09 -15.52
C PRO A 234 -14.08 30.98 -14.11
N PRO A 235 -13.98 32.09 -13.34
CA PRO A 235 -13.49 32.08 -11.96
C PRO A 235 -14.50 31.49 -10.95
N TYR A 236 -15.22 30.45 -11.36
CA TYR A 236 -15.93 29.56 -10.45
C TYR A 236 -14.90 28.64 -9.77
N MET A 237 -15.27 28.06 -8.64
CA MET A 237 -14.42 27.11 -7.92
C MET A 237 -14.81 25.69 -8.36
N GLN A 238 -13.94 24.97 -9.08
CA GLN A 238 -14.26 23.61 -9.52
C GLN A 238 -14.11 22.63 -8.35
N ASP A 239 -14.80 21.50 -8.40
CA ASP A 239 -14.69 20.51 -7.34
C ASP A 239 -14.19 19.17 -7.88
N LEU A 240 -15.07 18.22 -8.18
CA LEU A 240 -14.71 16.89 -8.69
C LEU A 240 -14.87 16.85 -10.21
N SER A 241 -14.11 15.95 -10.84
CA SER A 241 -14.20 15.68 -12.28
C SER A 241 -14.55 14.21 -12.51
N ASP A 242 -15.08 13.87 -13.69
CA ASP A 242 -14.99 12.50 -14.20
C ASP A 242 -14.99 12.52 -15.74
N ALA A 243 -14.31 11.55 -16.34
CA ALA A 243 -14.27 11.37 -17.78
C ALA A 243 -15.46 10.53 -18.25
N GLY A 244 -16.08 10.96 -19.34
CA GLY A 244 -17.13 10.21 -20.01
C GLY A 244 -16.63 8.86 -20.51
N LYS A 245 -17.49 7.85 -20.36
CA LYS A 245 -17.28 6.45 -20.77
C LYS A 245 -18.40 6.05 -21.74
N GLY A 246 -18.26 4.95 -22.47
CA GLY A 246 -19.33 4.42 -23.32
C GLY A 246 -20.04 5.49 -24.17
N VAL A 247 -21.31 5.78 -23.85
CA VAL A 247 -22.14 6.77 -24.57
C VAL A 247 -21.59 8.21 -24.50
N SER A 248 -20.88 8.57 -23.43
CA SER A 248 -20.25 9.88 -23.23
C SER A 248 -18.75 9.92 -23.54
N ASP A 249 -18.18 8.89 -24.16
CA ASP A 249 -16.76 8.90 -24.56
C ASP A 249 -16.42 10.16 -25.41
N GLY A 250 -15.29 10.78 -25.07
CA GLY A 250 -14.85 12.05 -25.62
C GLY A 250 -15.35 13.30 -24.90
N TRP A 251 -16.20 13.14 -23.89
CA TRP A 251 -16.65 14.20 -23.00
C TRP A 251 -16.13 14.00 -21.58
N ALA A 252 -16.17 15.05 -20.77
CA ALA A 252 -15.85 15.03 -19.37
C ALA A 252 -16.71 16.07 -18.64
N PHE A 253 -16.82 15.88 -17.33
CA PHE A 253 -17.77 16.58 -16.47
C PHE A 253 -17.04 17.09 -15.24
N ILE A 254 -17.27 18.36 -14.90
CA ILE A 254 -16.68 19.00 -13.72
C ILE A 254 -17.74 19.85 -13.04
N ASN A 255 -18.09 19.56 -11.80
CA ASN A 255 -18.98 20.44 -11.05
C ASN A 255 -18.21 21.63 -10.46
N SER A 256 -18.96 22.62 -10.01
CA SER A 256 -18.42 23.82 -9.39
C SER A 256 -19.27 24.26 -8.22
N PHE A 257 -18.64 25.02 -7.33
CA PHE A 257 -19.28 25.83 -6.30
C PHE A 257 -18.76 27.27 -6.43
N ASN A 258 -19.35 28.18 -5.66
CA ASN A 258 -19.01 29.59 -5.73
C ASN A 258 -19.16 30.18 -7.16
N THR A 259 -20.24 29.82 -7.85
CA THR A 259 -20.63 30.51 -9.10
C THR A 259 -21.03 31.96 -8.87
N GLU A 260 -21.27 32.32 -7.61
CA GLU A 260 -21.39 33.68 -7.09
C GLU A 260 -20.14 34.53 -7.29
N MET A 261 -18.97 33.91 -7.47
CA MET A 261 -17.67 34.57 -7.53
C MET A 261 -17.39 35.40 -6.26
N TYR A 262 -17.88 34.93 -5.12
CA TYR A 262 -17.69 35.58 -3.83
C TYR A 262 -16.29 35.32 -3.26
N THR A 263 -15.69 36.33 -2.65
CA THR A 263 -14.29 36.30 -2.20
C THR A 263 -14.09 36.62 -0.72
N GLY A 264 -15.17 36.76 0.05
CA GLY A 264 -15.12 37.02 1.49
C GLY A 264 -14.75 38.46 1.82
N GLY A 265 -14.23 38.68 3.04
CA GLY A 265 -13.79 40.00 3.53
C GLY A 265 -14.23 40.32 4.96
N ILE A 266 -14.11 39.37 5.90
CA ILE A 266 -14.52 39.56 7.30
C ILE A 266 -13.81 40.78 7.92
N GLU A 267 -12.54 40.96 7.59
CA GLU A 267 -11.69 42.07 8.02
C GLU A 267 -12.17 43.45 7.52
N VAL A 268 -12.96 43.49 6.45
CA VAL A 268 -13.61 44.70 5.93
C VAL A 268 -15.12 44.72 6.20
N GLY A 269 -15.61 43.84 7.07
CA GLY A 269 -17.01 43.81 7.52
C GLY A 269 -17.97 43.04 6.62
N MET A 270 -17.46 42.24 5.68
CA MET A 270 -18.29 41.37 4.84
C MET A 270 -18.59 40.02 5.53
N PRO A 271 -19.66 39.31 5.16
CA PRO A 271 -19.90 37.94 5.59
C PRO A 271 -18.71 36.99 5.30
N PRO A 272 -18.61 35.87 6.03
CA PRO A 272 -17.59 34.87 5.76
C PRO A 272 -17.88 34.14 4.44
N ASN A 273 -16.86 33.45 3.90
CA ASN A 273 -16.92 32.83 2.58
C ASN A 273 -18.10 31.85 2.43
N GLU A 274 -18.34 31.00 3.41
CA GLU A 274 -19.41 30.00 3.38
C GLU A 274 -20.79 30.63 3.18
N ALA A 275 -21.03 31.84 3.70
CA ALA A 275 -22.31 32.52 3.55
C ALA A 275 -22.50 33.10 2.14
N GLY A 276 -21.44 33.65 1.53
CA GLY A 276 -21.53 34.25 0.21
C GLY A 276 -21.40 33.26 -0.95
N MET A 277 -20.58 32.22 -0.79
CA MET A 277 -20.35 31.15 -1.78
C MET A 277 -21.48 30.11 -1.85
N SER A 278 -22.50 30.25 -0.98
CA SER A 278 -23.69 29.40 -0.95
C SER A 278 -24.98 30.22 -1.07
N ARG A 279 -24.92 31.36 -1.74
CA ARG A 279 -26.08 32.26 -1.89
C ARG A 279 -27.01 31.78 -3.00
N ASN A 280 -26.46 31.33 -4.12
CA ASN A 280 -27.24 30.89 -5.28
C ASN A 280 -27.93 29.56 -4.96
N ASP A 281 -29.08 29.31 -5.58
CA ASP A 281 -29.77 28.01 -5.47
C ASP A 281 -29.13 26.94 -6.37
N HIS A 282 -28.41 27.38 -7.41
CA HIS A 282 -27.71 26.51 -8.35
C HIS A 282 -26.31 27.05 -8.62
N ASP A 283 -25.36 26.13 -8.68
CA ASP A 283 -24.06 26.30 -9.32
C ASP A 283 -24.08 25.63 -10.70
N TYR A 284 -22.92 25.24 -11.24
CA TYR A 284 -22.84 24.63 -12.58
C TYR A 284 -22.07 23.31 -12.62
N LEU A 285 -22.64 22.36 -13.36
CA LEU A 285 -21.92 21.26 -13.99
C LEU A 285 -21.36 21.73 -15.34
N HIS A 286 -20.04 21.74 -15.48
CA HIS A 286 -19.34 21.98 -16.75
C HIS A 286 -19.33 20.69 -17.56
N VAL A 287 -19.80 20.78 -18.80
CA VAL A 287 -19.81 19.69 -19.78
C VAL A 287 -18.88 20.07 -20.92
N PHE A 288 -17.74 19.38 -21.05
CA PHE A 288 -16.73 19.74 -22.04
C PHE A 288 -16.24 18.54 -22.85
N ASN A 289 -15.90 18.79 -24.12
CA ASN A 289 -15.42 17.77 -25.04
C ASN A 289 -13.89 17.77 -25.06
N TRP A 290 -13.27 16.98 -24.19
CA TRP A 290 -11.81 16.94 -24.05
C TRP A 290 -11.10 16.50 -25.34
N LYS A 291 -11.70 15.60 -26.13
CA LYS A 291 -11.12 15.18 -27.43
C LYS A 291 -11.04 16.35 -28.40
N LYS A 292 -12.11 17.12 -28.48
CA LYS A 292 -12.18 18.31 -29.35
C LYS A 292 -11.25 19.41 -28.87
N ILE A 293 -11.15 19.63 -27.57
CA ILE A 293 -10.21 20.60 -26.99
C ILE A 293 -8.77 20.20 -27.31
N ALA A 294 -8.40 18.93 -27.12
CA ALA A 294 -7.08 18.42 -27.47
C ALA A 294 -6.76 18.57 -28.96
N GLU A 295 -7.76 18.38 -29.85
CA GLU A 295 -7.58 18.62 -31.29
C GLU A 295 -7.40 20.11 -31.61
N LEU A 296 -8.25 20.98 -31.04
CA LEU A 296 -8.15 22.43 -31.22
C LEU A 296 -6.78 22.96 -30.80
N ALA A 297 -6.25 22.41 -29.71
CA ALA A 297 -4.97 22.80 -29.13
C ALA A 297 -3.76 22.54 -30.04
N LYS A 298 -3.90 21.75 -31.11
CA LYS A 298 -2.83 21.51 -32.08
C LYS A 298 -2.56 22.75 -32.94
N ASP A 299 -3.58 23.55 -33.24
CA ASP A 299 -3.44 24.81 -33.96
C ASP A 299 -3.00 25.93 -33.01
N GLU A 300 -1.86 26.54 -33.29
CA GLU A 300 -1.29 27.63 -32.49
C GLU A 300 -2.22 28.86 -32.39
N LYS A 301 -3.15 29.04 -33.34
CA LYS A 301 -4.14 30.14 -33.30
C LYS A 301 -5.22 29.94 -32.24
N ASN A 302 -5.40 28.71 -31.77
CA ASN A 302 -6.42 28.35 -30.78
C ASN A 302 -5.89 28.31 -29.35
N VAL A 303 -4.59 28.56 -29.15
CA VAL A 303 -3.94 28.49 -27.84
C VAL A 303 -3.23 29.78 -27.49
N ARG A 304 -3.21 30.10 -26.20
CA ARG A 304 -2.30 31.07 -25.58
C ARG A 304 -1.22 30.30 -24.85
N ILE A 305 0.02 30.80 -24.90
CA ILE A 305 1.11 30.23 -24.11
C ILE A 305 1.21 31.02 -22.81
N ILE A 306 0.97 30.34 -21.69
CA ILE A 306 1.09 30.90 -20.34
C ILE A 306 2.05 30.01 -19.56
N ASN A 307 3.08 30.59 -18.94
CA ASN A 307 4.10 29.84 -18.21
C ASN A 307 4.72 28.67 -19.02
N GLY A 308 4.83 28.83 -20.35
CA GLY A 308 5.35 27.80 -21.26
C GLY A 308 4.36 26.66 -21.60
N HIS A 309 3.12 26.72 -21.11
CA HIS A 309 2.09 25.71 -21.32
C HIS A 309 0.98 26.20 -22.27
N ARG A 310 0.37 25.27 -23.02
CA ARG A 310 -0.71 25.56 -23.97
C ARG A 310 -2.05 25.68 -23.24
N VAL A 311 -2.67 26.84 -23.32
CA VAL A 311 -4.00 27.11 -22.76
C VAL A 311 -4.98 27.41 -23.88
N VAL A 312 -6.03 26.61 -24.02
CA VAL A 312 -7.16 26.87 -24.92
C VAL A 312 -8.11 27.85 -24.22
N PRO A 313 -8.29 29.07 -24.76
CA PRO A 313 -9.21 30.04 -24.17
C PRO A 313 -10.67 29.56 -24.21
N MET A 314 -11.46 29.92 -23.20
CA MET A 314 -12.86 29.50 -23.11
C MET A 314 -13.68 29.89 -24.35
N GLU A 315 -13.41 31.07 -24.92
CA GLU A 315 -14.06 31.58 -26.14
C GLU A 315 -13.83 30.67 -27.36
N VAL A 316 -12.66 30.04 -27.46
CA VAL A 316 -12.32 29.09 -28.52
C VAL A 316 -13.10 27.80 -28.32
N ALA A 317 -13.17 27.29 -27.08
CA ALA A 317 -13.96 26.11 -26.76
C ALA A 317 -15.46 26.33 -27.05
N VAL A 318 -16.02 27.46 -26.61
CA VAL A 318 -17.42 27.84 -26.85
C VAL A 318 -17.72 27.99 -28.33
N LYS A 319 -16.90 28.73 -29.08
CA LYS A 319 -17.08 28.91 -30.54
C LYS A 319 -17.08 27.58 -31.30
N ASN A 320 -16.37 26.60 -30.76
CA ASN A 320 -16.27 25.26 -31.33
C ASN A 320 -17.22 24.25 -30.67
N ASN A 321 -18.25 24.65 -29.91
CA ASN A 321 -19.20 23.72 -29.27
C ASN A 321 -18.51 22.64 -28.42
N ALA A 322 -17.52 23.04 -27.61
CA ALA A 322 -16.71 22.14 -26.78
C ALA A 322 -16.84 22.39 -25.27
N LEU A 323 -17.61 23.41 -24.85
CA LEU A 323 -17.82 23.76 -23.44
C LEU A 323 -19.25 24.29 -23.25
N PHE A 324 -19.96 23.73 -22.27
CA PHE A 324 -21.34 24.04 -21.90
C PHE A 324 -21.50 23.97 -20.38
N LEU A 325 -22.57 24.58 -19.86
CA LEU A 325 -22.94 24.51 -18.45
C LEU A 325 -24.34 23.89 -18.30
N VAL A 326 -24.56 23.14 -17.23
CA VAL A 326 -25.90 22.73 -16.75
C VAL A 326 -26.04 23.25 -15.32
N PRO A 327 -27.13 23.95 -14.95
CA PRO A 327 -27.35 24.33 -13.56
C PRO A 327 -27.40 23.12 -12.62
N GLU A 328 -26.84 23.23 -11.41
CA GLU A 328 -26.77 22.14 -10.42
C GLU A 328 -27.04 22.65 -8.98
N PRO A 329 -28.02 22.09 -8.25
CA PRO A 329 -28.25 22.41 -6.83
C PRO A 329 -27.38 21.56 -5.89
N LYS A 330 -26.87 22.04 -4.76
CA LYS A 330 -26.42 23.41 -4.46
C LYS A 330 -25.03 23.31 -3.84
N SER A 331 -24.06 24.02 -4.40
CA SER A 331 -22.65 23.81 -4.09
C SER A 331 -22.27 22.32 -4.15
N PRO A 332 -22.59 21.64 -5.27
CA PRO A 332 -22.44 20.20 -5.45
C PRO A 332 -21.01 19.73 -5.16
N HIS A 333 -20.84 18.43 -4.88
CA HIS A 333 -19.53 17.87 -4.52
C HIS A 333 -19.05 16.71 -5.41
N GLY A 334 -19.60 15.51 -5.28
CA GLY A 334 -19.25 14.39 -6.15
C GLY A 334 -19.91 14.49 -7.52
N VAL A 335 -19.19 14.09 -8.56
CA VAL A 335 -19.69 13.90 -9.92
C VAL A 335 -19.20 12.54 -10.43
N ASP A 336 -20.14 11.62 -10.66
CA ASP A 336 -19.83 10.22 -10.94
C ASP A 336 -20.50 9.78 -12.25
N VAL A 337 -19.70 9.32 -13.22
CA VAL A 337 -20.20 8.82 -14.52
C VAL A 337 -20.51 7.34 -14.40
N SER A 338 -21.75 6.98 -14.73
CA SER A 338 -22.22 5.59 -14.72
C SER A 338 -21.39 4.65 -15.63
N PRO A 339 -21.38 3.33 -15.36
CA PRO A 339 -20.53 2.39 -16.11
C PRO A 339 -20.77 2.35 -17.63
N ASP A 340 -22.01 2.58 -18.08
CA ASP A 340 -22.36 2.72 -19.51
C ASP A 340 -22.09 4.13 -20.07
N GLY A 341 -21.78 5.05 -19.17
CA GLY A 341 -21.52 6.48 -19.37
C GLY A 341 -22.69 7.27 -19.90
N ARG A 342 -23.92 6.75 -19.79
CA ARG A 342 -25.12 7.50 -20.16
C ARG A 342 -25.51 8.50 -19.09
N TYR A 343 -25.40 8.12 -17.82
CA TYR A 343 -25.84 8.95 -16.70
C TYR A 343 -24.67 9.58 -15.96
N ILE A 344 -24.86 10.83 -15.52
CA ILE A 344 -23.96 11.57 -14.64
C ILE A 344 -24.73 11.81 -13.35
N VAL A 345 -24.20 11.32 -12.22
CA VAL A 345 -24.84 11.45 -10.91
C VAL A 345 -24.06 12.46 -10.09
N VAL A 346 -24.75 13.47 -9.55
CA VAL A 346 -24.14 14.55 -8.77
C VAL A 346 -24.76 14.61 -7.38
N GLY A 347 -23.91 14.64 -6.35
CA GLY A 347 -24.33 14.84 -4.96
C GLY A 347 -24.56 16.32 -4.66
N GLY A 348 -25.76 16.67 -4.21
CA GLY A 348 -26.18 18.05 -4.01
C GLY A 348 -25.55 18.78 -2.82
N LYS A 349 -24.79 18.10 -1.94
CA LYS A 349 -24.14 18.61 -0.72
C LYS A 349 -25.05 19.42 0.20
N LEU A 350 -25.29 20.70 -0.13
CA LEU A 350 -26.18 21.58 0.64
C LEU A 350 -27.65 21.35 0.27
N ASP A 351 -27.91 20.78 -0.90
CA ASP A 351 -29.21 20.23 -1.28
C ASP A 351 -29.31 18.76 -0.84
N THR A 352 -30.51 18.32 -0.43
CA THR A 352 -30.75 16.96 0.08
C THR A 352 -30.89 15.89 -1.00
N HIS A 353 -30.84 16.28 -2.28
CA HIS A 353 -31.01 15.38 -3.41
C HIS A 353 -29.68 14.96 -4.04
N ALA A 354 -29.73 13.82 -4.74
CA ALA A 354 -28.80 13.52 -5.82
C ALA A 354 -29.47 13.76 -7.18
N SER A 355 -28.77 14.44 -8.07
CA SER A 355 -29.21 14.72 -9.44
C SER A 355 -28.69 13.64 -10.39
N VAL A 356 -29.57 13.12 -11.27
CA VAL A 356 -29.18 12.18 -12.33
C VAL A 356 -29.42 12.85 -13.67
N TYR A 357 -28.35 13.19 -14.40
CA TYR A 357 -28.42 13.73 -15.75
C TYR A 357 -28.36 12.61 -16.79
N ASP A 358 -29.08 12.80 -17.91
CA ASP A 358 -28.99 11.90 -19.07
C ASP A 358 -28.17 12.55 -20.18
N PHE A 359 -26.98 12.02 -20.43
CA PHE A 359 -26.06 12.54 -21.42
C PHE A 359 -26.64 12.55 -22.84
N GLU A 360 -27.54 11.62 -23.19
CA GLU A 360 -28.20 11.66 -24.50
C GLU A 360 -29.09 12.90 -24.64
N LYS A 361 -29.73 13.34 -23.54
CA LYS A 361 -30.55 14.55 -23.55
C LYS A 361 -29.69 15.80 -23.62
N ILE A 362 -28.59 15.84 -22.87
CA ILE A 362 -27.56 16.90 -22.96
C ILE A 362 -27.04 17.02 -24.40
N LYS A 363 -26.64 15.89 -25.01
CA LYS A 363 -26.15 15.85 -26.39
C LYS A 363 -27.18 16.37 -27.38
N LYS A 364 -28.45 15.98 -27.25
CA LYS A 364 -29.55 16.49 -28.10
C LYS A 364 -29.72 18.01 -27.98
N GLN A 365 -29.62 18.58 -26.78
CA GLN A 365 -29.69 20.04 -26.59
C GLN A 365 -28.52 20.74 -27.29
N ILE A 366 -27.30 20.21 -27.15
CA ILE A 366 -26.10 20.73 -27.81
C ILE A 366 -26.26 20.69 -29.35
N GLU A 367 -26.68 19.55 -29.90
CA GLU A 367 -26.85 19.36 -31.35
C GLU A 367 -27.91 20.31 -31.94
N LYS A 368 -29.01 20.51 -31.22
CA LYS A 368 -30.10 21.42 -31.64
C LYS A 368 -29.85 22.88 -31.29
N LYS A 369 -28.80 23.18 -30.52
CA LYS A 369 -28.51 24.50 -29.96
C LYS A 369 -29.67 25.06 -29.13
N GLU A 370 -30.35 24.20 -28.40
CA GLU A 370 -31.41 24.56 -27.47
C GLU A 370 -30.79 24.96 -26.12
N PHE A 371 -30.49 26.25 -25.95
CA PHE A 371 -29.86 26.78 -24.74
C PHE A 371 -30.85 27.63 -23.95
N ALA A 372 -30.85 27.50 -22.62
CA ALA A 372 -31.64 28.33 -21.72
C ALA A 372 -31.08 29.77 -21.62
N GLY A 373 -29.79 29.94 -21.89
CA GLY A 373 -29.14 31.24 -21.88
C GLY A 373 -27.63 31.13 -22.08
N LYS A 374 -26.93 32.16 -21.63
CA LYS A 374 -25.47 32.18 -21.52
C LYS A 374 -25.08 32.71 -20.15
N ASP A 375 -23.97 32.20 -19.63
CA ASP A 375 -23.37 32.78 -18.43
C ASP A 375 -22.69 34.13 -18.76
N PRO A 376 -22.22 34.88 -17.74
CA PRO A 376 -21.55 36.17 -17.95
C PRO A 376 -20.31 36.10 -18.85
N PHE A 377 -19.71 34.92 -19.01
CA PHE A 377 -18.52 34.68 -19.84
C PHE A 377 -18.87 34.16 -21.25
N GLY A 378 -20.16 34.04 -21.57
CA GLY A 378 -20.66 33.69 -22.89
C GLY A 378 -20.78 32.19 -23.16
N ILE A 379 -20.59 31.34 -22.15
CA ILE A 379 -20.75 29.88 -22.23
C ILE A 379 -22.25 29.55 -22.29
N PRO A 380 -22.70 28.71 -23.25
CA PRO A 380 -24.10 28.33 -23.33
C PRO A 380 -24.53 27.48 -22.12
N ILE A 381 -25.67 27.86 -21.54
CA ILE A 381 -26.32 27.15 -20.43
C ILE A 381 -27.40 26.25 -21.02
N LEU A 382 -27.31 24.95 -20.75
CA LEU A 382 -28.33 23.97 -21.10
C LEU A 382 -29.49 24.04 -20.11
N ASP A 383 -30.67 23.67 -20.56
CA ASP A 383 -31.86 23.62 -19.72
C ASP A 383 -31.79 22.40 -18.79
N ILE A 384 -31.94 22.61 -17.48
CA ILE A 384 -31.79 21.56 -16.47
C ILE A 384 -32.89 20.50 -16.59
N ASP A 385 -34.16 20.90 -16.78
CA ASP A 385 -35.29 19.99 -16.89
C ASP A 385 -35.17 19.10 -18.14
N LYS A 386 -34.65 19.67 -19.23
CA LYS A 386 -34.33 18.92 -20.44
C LYS A 386 -33.09 18.04 -20.29
N SER A 387 -32.19 18.32 -19.35
CA SER A 387 -30.95 17.56 -19.12
C SER A 387 -31.14 16.40 -18.14
N LEU A 388 -32.00 16.57 -17.14
CA LEU A 388 -32.22 15.60 -16.07
C LEU A 388 -32.91 14.32 -16.56
N HIS A 389 -32.46 13.20 -16.05
CA HIS A 389 -33.27 11.98 -15.92
C HIS A 389 -34.24 12.11 -14.74
N GLY A 390 -33.75 12.64 -13.61
CA GLY A 390 -34.54 13.00 -12.44
C GLY A 390 -33.67 13.29 -11.22
N GLN A 391 -34.30 13.51 -10.07
CA GLN A 391 -33.65 13.73 -8.79
C GLN A 391 -34.28 12.84 -7.72
N VAL A 392 -33.51 12.46 -6.70
CA VAL A 392 -33.98 11.68 -5.56
C VAL A 392 -33.53 12.34 -4.28
N GLU A 393 -34.45 12.61 -3.35
CA GLU A 393 -34.10 13.06 -2.01
C GLU A 393 -33.44 11.92 -1.23
N LEU A 394 -32.16 12.07 -0.93
CA LEU A 394 -31.37 11.07 -0.21
C LEU A 394 -31.20 11.40 1.26
N GLY A 395 -31.16 12.67 1.67
CA GLY A 395 -30.96 13.06 3.06
C GLY A 395 -29.95 14.20 3.18
N LEU A 396 -29.44 14.46 4.38
CA LEU A 396 -28.57 15.60 4.62
C LEU A 396 -27.12 15.31 4.21
N GLY A 397 -26.59 16.12 3.29
CA GLY A 397 -25.19 16.07 2.89
C GLY A 397 -24.81 15.00 1.85
N PRO A 398 -25.56 14.78 0.75
CA PRO A 398 -25.15 13.86 -0.30
C PRO A 398 -23.86 14.33 -0.97
N LEU A 399 -22.78 13.55 -0.85
CA LEU A 399 -21.45 13.91 -1.36
C LEU A 399 -21.05 13.10 -2.60
N HIS A 400 -20.68 11.83 -2.43
CA HIS A 400 -20.08 11.00 -3.50
C HIS A 400 -20.88 9.74 -3.73
N SER A 401 -20.74 9.16 -4.92
CA SER A 401 -21.41 7.90 -5.26
C SER A 401 -20.48 6.84 -5.86
N ALA A 402 -20.82 5.57 -5.68
CA ALA A 402 -20.14 4.44 -6.33
C ALA A 402 -21.13 3.41 -6.87
N PHE A 403 -20.84 2.81 -8.03
CA PHE A 403 -21.76 1.94 -8.75
C PHE A 403 -21.60 0.46 -8.36
N ASP A 404 -22.71 -0.27 -8.29
CA ASP A 404 -22.67 -1.72 -8.09
C ASP A 404 -22.36 -2.47 -9.41
N SER A 405 -21.99 -3.74 -9.28
CA SER A 405 -22.04 -4.71 -10.39
C SER A 405 -23.44 -4.92 -10.98
N LYS A 406 -24.49 -4.68 -10.18
CA LYS A 406 -25.90 -4.76 -10.58
C LYS A 406 -26.29 -3.48 -11.28
N ASP A 407 -26.74 -3.61 -12.52
CA ASP A 407 -27.19 -2.48 -13.33
C ASP A 407 -28.25 -1.63 -12.60
N GLY A 408 -28.10 -0.31 -12.67
CA GLY A 408 -29.01 0.64 -12.03
C GLY A 408 -28.79 0.86 -10.52
N ILE A 409 -27.95 0.07 -9.84
CA ILE A 409 -27.73 0.20 -8.40
C ILE A 409 -26.50 1.07 -8.12
N ILE A 410 -26.67 2.00 -7.17
CA ILE A 410 -25.65 2.94 -6.74
C ILE A 410 -25.71 3.15 -5.22
N TYR A 411 -24.59 3.54 -4.64
CA TYR A 411 -24.43 3.90 -3.23
C TYR A 411 -23.99 5.35 -3.13
N THR A 412 -24.58 6.14 -2.23
CA THR A 412 -24.23 7.56 -2.02
C THR A 412 -23.97 7.86 -0.55
N SER A 413 -22.93 8.62 -0.25
CA SER A 413 -22.58 9.06 1.11
C SER A 413 -23.40 10.26 1.54
N LEU A 414 -23.86 10.26 2.79
CA LEU A 414 -24.51 11.38 3.46
C LEU A 414 -23.63 11.86 4.61
N TYR A 415 -22.93 12.96 4.41
CA TYR A 415 -21.97 13.51 5.37
C TYR A 415 -22.62 13.90 6.69
N VAL A 416 -23.78 14.58 6.65
CA VAL A 416 -24.43 15.11 7.86
C VAL A 416 -25.21 14.01 8.57
N ASP A 417 -25.95 13.18 7.83
CA ASP A 417 -26.68 12.04 8.41
C ASP A 417 -25.74 10.91 8.86
N SER A 418 -24.48 10.92 8.42
CA SER A 418 -23.48 9.88 8.68
C SER A 418 -23.99 8.50 8.21
N GLN A 419 -24.40 8.44 6.95
CA GLN A 419 -25.03 7.26 6.34
C GLN A 419 -24.52 6.97 4.94
N VAL A 420 -24.67 5.72 4.52
CA VAL A 420 -24.67 5.33 3.11
C VAL A 420 -26.10 5.00 2.70
N VAL A 421 -26.52 5.50 1.54
CA VAL A 421 -27.82 5.18 0.91
C VAL A 421 -27.60 4.33 -0.32
N ARG A 422 -28.25 3.17 -0.38
CA ARG A 422 -28.35 2.33 -1.57
C ARG A 422 -29.63 2.68 -2.32
N TRP A 423 -29.53 2.98 -3.60
CA TRP A 423 -30.69 3.36 -4.41
C TRP A 423 -30.55 2.92 -5.87
N ASP A 424 -31.68 2.95 -6.58
CA ASP A 424 -31.78 2.68 -8.01
C ASP A 424 -31.84 4.02 -8.76
N TYR A 425 -30.79 4.39 -9.47
CA TYR A 425 -30.69 5.69 -10.15
C TYR A 425 -31.42 5.72 -11.49
N LYS A 426 -31.75 4.56 -12.06
CA LYS A 426 -32.54 4.47 -13.29
C LYS A 426 -34.03 4.56 -12.99
N ASN A 427 -34.48 3.95 -11.90
CA ASN A 427 -35.87 3.97 -11.44
C ASN A 427 -36.14 5.03 -10.37
N LEU A 428 -35.13 5.80 -9.96
CA LEU A 428 -35.21 6.91 -9.00
C LEU A 428 -35.80 6.49 -7.64
N LYS A 429 -35.30 5.40 -7.06
CA LYS A 429 -35.87 4.80 -5.84
C LYS A 429 -34.83 4.41 -4.80
N VAL A 430 -35.01 4.89 -3.56
CA VAL A 430 -34.23 4.45 -2.39
C VAL A 430 -34.56 3.00 -2.03
N LEU A 431 -33.53 2.19 -1.77
CA LEU A 431 -33.65 0.75 -1.51
C LEU A 431 -33.22 0.37 -0.09
N ASP A 432 -32.14 0.99 0.42
CA ASP A 432 -31.60 0.68 1.74
C ASP A 432 -30.75 1.82 2.30
N ARG A 433 -30.52 1.78 3.61
CA ARG A 433 -29.64 2.73 4.33
C ARG A 433 -28.84 2.00 5.40
N THR A 434 -27.62 2.43 5.64
CA THR A 434 -26.82 2.00 6.79
C THR A 434 -26.09 3.18 7.41
N ASN A 435 -25.96 3.19 8.73
CA ASN A 435 -25.14 4.18 9.44
C ASN A 435 -23.66 3.83 9.29
N VAL A 436 -22.83 4.87 9.20
CA VAL A 436 -21.36 4.84 9.18
C VAL A 436 -20.82 5.83 10.22
N HIS A 437 -19.54 5.75 10.58
CA HIS A 437 -19.04 6.30 11.85
C HIS A 437 -17.66 6.97 11.72
N TYR A 438 -17.60 8.30 11.58
CA TYR A 438 -18.69 9.24 11.33
C TYR A 438 -18.34 10.25 10.22
N ASN A 439 -19.39 10.89 9.71
CA ASN A 439 -19.31 11.94 8.71
C ASN A 439 -18.52 11.48 7.48
N ILE A 440 -19.10 10.50 6.78
CA ILE A 440 -18.54 9.93 5.57
C ILE A 440 -18.28 10.98 4.48
N GLY A 441 -17.08 10.94 3.90
CA GLY A 441 -16.73 11.64 2.67
C GLY A 441 -17.00 10.75 1.45
N HIS A 442 -15.92 10.30 0.81
CA HIS A 442 -15.99 9.36 -0.32
C HIS A 442 -16.41 7.95 0.10
N LEU A 443 -16.79 7.17 -0.90
CA LEU A 443 -17.00 5.74 -0.83
C LEU A 443 -16.56 5.08 -2.16
N ASP A 444 -16.22 3.79 -2.12
CA ASP A 444 -15.93 3.00 -3.32
C ASP A 444 -16.49 1.59 -3.17
N SER A 445 -17.25 1.14 -4.15
CA SER A 445 -17.56 -0.27 -4.34
C SER A 445 -16.42 -0.92 -5.12
N MET A 446 -16.24 -2.24 -5.04
CA MET A 446 -15.11 -2.86 -5.73
C MET A 446 -15.12 -2.57 -7.25
N GLU A 447 -14.08 -1.90 -7.75
CA GLU A 447 -13.96 -1.34 -9.11
C GLU A 447 -15.13 -0.42 -9.52
N GLY A 448 -15.70 0.31 -8.55
CA GLY A 448 -16.98 1.02 -8.64
C GLY A 448 -17.03 2.12 -9.68
N LYS A 449 -15.90 2.77 -9.97
CA LYS A 449 -15.80 3.85 -10.96
C LYS A 449 -15.37 3.34 -12.36
N SER A 450 -15.18 2.03 -12.53
CA SER A 450 -14.86 1.43 -13.83
C SER A 450 -16.13 1.22 -14.68
N SER A 451 -15.95 0.88 -15.97
CA SER A 451 -17.06 0.44 -16.82
C SER A 451 -17.60 -0.96 -16.47
N LYS A 452 -16.97 -1.68 -15.54
CA LYS A 452 -17.40 -3.00 -15.05
C LYS A 452 -17.19 -3.18 -13.54
N PRO A 453 -17.99 -2.50 -12.70
CA PRO A 453 -17.95 -2.69 -11.26
C PRO A 453 -18.12 -4.14 -10.84
N LYS A 454 -17.49 -4.53 -9.73
CA LYS A 454 -17.54 -5.89 -9.16
C LYS A 454 -18.47 -6.01 -7.97
N GLY A 455 -18.75 -4.91 -7.25
CA GLY A 455 -19.64 -4.93 -6.10
C GLY A 455 -19.09 -5.76 -4.94
N GLN A 456 -19.96 -6.53 -4.27
CA GLN A 456 -19.69 -7.39 -3.09
C GLN A 456 -19.29 -6.63 -1.82
N TRP A 457 -18.34 -5.70 -1.92
CA TRP A 457 -17.86 -4.86 -0.83
C TRP A 457 -17.98 -3.39 -1.19
N LEU A 458 -18.24 -2.57 -0.17
CA LEU A 458 -18.23 -1.12 -0.23
C LEU A 458 -17.34 -0.59 0.90
N LEU A 459 -16.49 0.38 0.57
CA LEU A 459 -15.67 1.13 1.50
C LEU A 459 -16.32 2.49 1.77
N ALA A 460 -16.41 2.87 3.03
CA ALA A 460 -16.84 4.18 3.49
C ALA A 460 -15.67 4.89 4.18
N LEU A 461 -15.34 6.12 3.75
CA LEU A 461 -14.21 6.88 4.28
C LEU A 461 -14.73 7.94 5.24
N ASP A 462 -14.78 7.59 6.52
CA ASP A 462 -15.30 8.43 7.60
C ASP A 462 -14.24 9.40 8.12
N LYS A 463 -14.64 10.66 8.29
CA LYS A 463 -13.75 11.77 8.63
C LYS A 463 -13.48 11.89 10.12
N LEU A 464 -14.40 11.41 10.94
CA LEU A 464 -14.32 11.50 12.40
C LEU A 464 -14.44 10.11 13.03
N SER A 465 -13.44 9.67 13.80
CA SER A 465 -13.51 8.37 14.49
C SER A 465 -14.00 8.45 15.93
N ILE A 466 -13.89 9.60 16.61
CA ILE A 466 -14.46 9.90 17.93
C ILE A 466 -14.30 8.76 18.95
N ASP A 467 -15.29 7.88 19.09
CA ASP A 467 -15.38 6.80 20.08
C ASP A 467 -15.15 5.39 19.51
N ARG A 468 -14.83 5.26 18.22
CA ARG A 468 -14.65 3.97 17.53
C ARG A 468 -13.41 3.20 17.99
N PHE A 469 -12.40 3.90 18.50
CA PHE A 469 -11.12 3.32 18.89
C PHE A 469 -10.68 3.76 20.28
N ASN A 470 -9.65 3.10 20.82
CA ASN A 470 -9.01 3.55 22.05
C ASN A 470 -8.47 4.99 21.87
N PRO A 471 -8.62 5.87 22.87
CA PRO A 471 -8.08 7.23 22.79
C PRO A 471 -6.56 7.24 22.65
N VAL A 472 -6.06 7.97 21.64
CA VAL A 472 -4.61 8.11 21.34
C VAL A 472 -4.13 9.57 21.41
N GLY A 473 -4.93 10.46 22.01
CA GLY A 473 -4.66 11.89 22.12
C GLY A 473 -5.64 12.75 21.30
N PRO A 474 -5.42 14.07 21.23
CA PRO A 474 -6.36 14.98 20.57
C PRO A 474 -6.48 14.78 19.04
N LEU A 475 -5.40 14.33 18.39
CA LEU A 475 -5.39 13.99 16.97
C LEU A 475 -5.87 12.55 16.79
N HIS A 476 -7.10 12.39 16.32
CA HIS A 476 -7.72 11.09 16.08
C HIS A 476 -7.33 10.54 14.70
N PRO A 477 -7.30 9.21 14.52
CA PRO A 477 -7.24 8.62 13.18
C PRO A 477 -8.55 8.82 12.43
N GLN A 478 -8.52 8.70 11.11
CA GLN A 478 -9.72 8.52 10.28
C GLN A 478 -10.17 7.06 10.35
N ASN A 479 -11.36 6.76 9.81
CA ASN A 479 -11.93 5.42 9.86
C ASN A 479 -12.40 4.96 8.47
N HIS A 480 -11.81 3.88 7.98
CA HIS A 480 -12.27 3.23 6.75
C HIS A 480 -13.17 2.06 7.14
N GLN A 481 -14.45 2.19 6.84
CA GLN A 481 -15.45 1.17 7.16
C GLN A 481 -15.72 0.26 5.97
N LEU A 482 -15.70 -1.06 6.19
CA LEU A 482 -16.07 -2.06 5.19
C LEU A 482 -17.54 -2.48 5.38
N ILE A 483 -18.31 -2.43 4.30
CA ILE A 483 -19.73 -2.78 4.26
C ILE A 483 -19.91 -3.94 3.26
N ASP A 484 -20.51 -5.04 3.69
CA ASP A 484 -20.95 -6.11 2.80
C ASP A 484 -22.22 -5.66 2.06
N ILE A 485 -22.14 -5.66 0.73
CA ILE A 485 -23.22 -5.29 -0.18
C ILE A 485 -23.66 -6.45 -1.10
N GLY A 486 -23.12 -7.65 -0.88
CA GLY A 486 -23.50 -8.86 -1.62
C GLY A 486 -24.94 -9.31 -1.33
N GLY A 487 -25.42 -9.02 -0.12
CA GLY A 487 -26.77 -9.35 0.36
C GLY A 487 -27.89 -8.39 -0.11
N PRO A 488 -29.13 -8.69 0.31
CA PRO A 488 -30.28 -7.80 0.08
C PRO A 488 -30.22 -6.51 0.93
N LYS A 489 -29.46 -6.51 2.02
CA LYS A 489 -29.24 -5.38 2.93
C LYS A 489 -27.74 -5.11 3.07
N MET A 490 -27.40 -3.85 3.27
CA MET A 490 -26.03 -3.43 3.57
C MET A 490 -25.66 -3.82 5.01
N GLU A 491 -24.49 -4.42 5.21
CA GLU A 491 -24.01 -4.83 6.52
C GLU A 491 -22.62 -4.25 6.81
N LEU A 492 -22.55 -3.24 7.68
CA LEU A 492 -21.28 -2.77 8.23
C LEU A 492 -20.56 -3.92 8.94
N THR A 493 -19.32 -4.17 8.54
CA THR A 493 -18.56 -5.41 8.82
C THR A 493 -17.21 -5.15 9.51
N TYR A 494 -16.53 -4.04 9.23
CA TYR A 494 -15.20 -3.78 9.77
C TYR A 494 -14.90 -2.28 9.88
N ASP A 495 -14.11 -1.90 10.89
CA ASP A 495 -13.56 -0.55 11.11
C ASP A 495 -12.03 -0.61 11.03
N LEU A 496 -11.43 0.08 10.05
CA LEU A 496 -9.99 0.20 9.89
C LEU A 496 -9.53 1.60 10.33
N PRO A 497 -8.84 1.75 11.47
CA PRO A 497 -8.24 3.03 11.84
C PRO A 497 -7.12 3.39 10.87
N ILE A 498 -7.17 4.58 10.29
CA ILE A 498 -6.11 5.14 9.45
C ILE A 498 -5.39 6.25 10.22
N PRO A 499 -4.16 6.03 10.70
CA PRO A 499 -3.44 7.00 11.52
C PRO A 499 -2.64 8.03 10.72
N LEU A 500 -2.56 7.89 9.39
CA LEU A 500 -1.68 8.69 8.54
C LEU A 500 -2.48 9.63 7.64
N GLY A 501 -2.59 10.90 8.06
CA GLY A 501 -3.34 11.95 7.36
C GLY A 501 -4.85 11.66 7.28
N GLU A 502 -5.59 12.50 6.56
CA GLU A 502 -7.00 12.29 6.24
C GLU A 502 -7.15 11.79 4.78
N PRO A 503 -7.30 10.47 4.53
CA PRO A 503 -7.62 10.03 3.19
C PRO A 503 -8.91 10.66 2.67
N HIS A 504 -8.88 11.13 1.44
CA HIS A 504 -10.01 11.72 0.74
C HIS A 504 -10.79 10.69 -0.06
N ASP A 505 -10.10 9.98 -0.95
CA ASP A 505 -10.69 8.99 -1.85
C ASP A 505 -9.88 7.68 -1.89
N VAL A 506 -10.52 6.61 -2.37
CA VAL A 506 -9.91 5.31 -2.64
C VAL A 506 -10.31 4.80 -4.02
N VAL A 507 -9.48 3.95 -4.60
CA VAL A 507 -9.86 3.06 -5.70
C VAL A 507 -9.46 1.63 -5.38
N SER A 508 -10.26 0.69 -5.85
CA SER A 508 -10.07 -0.75 -5.65
C SER A 508 -9.92 -1.49 -6.98
N ILE A 509 -9.17 -2.59 -6.97
CA ILE A 509 -8.94 -3.44 -8.15
C ILE A 509 -8.89 -4.92 -7.75
N GLU A 510 -9.42 -5.80 -8.59
CA GLU A 510 -9.23 -7.25 -8.40
C GLU A 510 -7.72 -7.56 -8.34
N ALA A 511 -7.27 -8.23 -7.27
CA ALA A 511 -5.84 -8.44 -7.01
C ALA A 511 -5.14 -9.18 -8.18
N LYS A 512 -5.87 -10.03 -8.91
CA LYS A 512 -5.38 -10.78 -10.07
C LYS A 512 -5.03 -9.93 -11.30
N LYS A 513 -5.47 -8.67 -11.36
CA LYS A 513 -5.13 -7.74 -12.45
C LYS A 513 -3.74 -7.11 -12.24
N LEU A 514 -3.25 -7.11 -11.00
CA LEU A 514 -1.93 -6.61 -10.66
C LEU A 514 -0.88 -7.70 -10.89
N ASN A 515 0.25 -7.30 -11.46
CA ASN A 515 1.38 -8.20 -11.72
C ASN A 515 2.68 -7.60 -11.16
N PRO A 516 2.80 -7.46 -9.82
CA PRO A 516 4.01 -6.94 -9.20
C PRO A 516 5.24 -7.80 -9.51
N LYS A 517 6.38 -7.14 -9.70
CA LYS A 517 7.68 -7.81 -9.77
C LYS A 517 8.08 -8.32 -8.40
N ALA A 518 8.72 -9.49 -8.39
CA ALA A 518 9.31 -10.05 -7.16
C ALA A 518 10.71 -9.45 -6.88
N THR A 519 11.45 -9.12 -7.93
CA THR A 519 12.80 -8.54 -7.91
C THR A 519 13.02 -7.69 -9.17
N TYR A 520 14.09 -6.90 -9.17
CA TYR A 520 14.61 -6.25 -10.37
C TYR A 520 15.69 -7.10 -11.05
N ASP A 521 15.99 -6.80 -12.31
CA ASP A 521 17.23 -7.26 -12.92
C ASP A 521 18.41 -6.58 -12.22
N ILE A 522 19.54 -7.28 -12.06
CA ILE A 522 20.70 -6.71 -11.36
C ILE A 522 21.18 -5.45 -12.09
N GLY A 523 21.32 -4.37 -11.33
CA GLY A 523 21.78 -3.08 -11.84
C GLY A 523 20.66 -2.19 -12.36
N THR A 524 19.41 -2.39 -11.92
CA THR A 524 18.26 -1.59 -12.39
C THR A 524 18.12 -0.28 -11.64
N ASP A 525 17.89 0.83 -12.35
CA ASP A 525 17.32 2.05 -11.78
C ASP A 525 15.80 1.87 -11.66
N SER A 526 15.31 1.81 -10.43
CA SER A 526 13.90 1.52 -10.15
C SER A 526 12.95 2.64 -10.57
N ARG A 527 13.44 3.87 -10.77
CA ARG A 527 12.61 5.01 -11.21
C ARG A 527 12.42 5.04 -12.72
N THR A 528 13.28 4.37 -13.49
CA THR A 528 13.21 4.31 -14.96
C THR A 528 12.94 2.90 -15.49
N GLU A 529 13.07 1.86 -14.65
CA GLU A 529 12.96 0.45 -15.02
C GLU A 529 13.98 0.05 -16.12
N GLN A 530 15.10 0.77 -16.20
CA GLN A 530 16.19 0.54 -17.13
C GLN A 530 17.48 0.21 -16.38
N ALA A 531 18.47 -0.35 -17.10
CA ALA A 531 19.79 -0.56 -16.55
C ALA A 531 20.42 0.78 -16.11
N SER A 532 20.86 0.85 -14.86
CA SER A 532 21.62 1.97 -14.32
C SER A 532 22.99 2.05 -14.99
N PRO A 533 23.44 3.25 -15.41
CA PRO A 533 24.78 3.43 -15.94
C PRO A 533 25.88 3.22 -14.88
N PHE A 534 25.51 3.16 -13.61
CA PHE A 534 26.43 3.00 -12.47
C PHE A 534 26.38 1.61 -11.85
N ALA A 535 25.62 0.70 -12.45
CA ALA A 535 25.54 -0.69 -12.03
C ALA A 535 26.95 -1.27 -11.86
N THR A 536 27.21 -1.80 -10.67
CA THR A 536 28.51 -2.36 -10.30
C THR A 536 28.31 -3.83 -9.94
N LEU A 537 29.19 -4.69 -10.43
CA LEU A 537 29.19 -6.12 -10.11
C LEU A 537 30.33 -6.45 -9.15
N ALA A 538 30.22 -7.63 -8.53
CA ALA A 538 31.28 -8.16 -7.67
C ALA A 538 32.64 -8.18 -8.40
N GLY A 539 33.66 -7.62 -7.75
CA GLY A 539 35.02 -7.47 -8.28
C GLY A 539 35.25 -6.19 -9.11
N GLN A 540 34.21 -5.38 -9.34
CA GLN A 540 34.31 -4.10 -10.04
C GLN A 540 34.23 -2.88 -9.10
N GLU A 541 34.10 -3.13 -7.79
CA GLU A 541 34.06 -2.09 -6.76
C GLU A 541 35.35 -1.28 -6.77
N ARG A 542 35.22 0.03 -6.67
CA ARG A 542 36.36 0.95 -6.78
C ARG A 542 36.04 2.31 -6.20
N ILE A 543 37.08 3.03 -5.80
CA ILE A 543 37.02 4.42 -5.39
C ILE A 543 37.82 5.23 -6.41
N VAL A 544 37.17 6.19 -7.06
CA VAL A 544 37.77 7.07 -8.07
C VAL A 544 37.79 8.49 -7.50
N ARG A 545 38.94 9.15 -7.55
CA ARG A 545 39.10 10.54 -7.12
C ARG A 545 39.41 11.41 -8.34
N ASP A 546 38.65 12.49 -8.48
CA ASP A 546 38.92 13.59 -9.40
C ASP A 546 38.89 14.92 -8.62
N GLY A 547 40.08 15.38 -8.21
CA GLY A 547 40.22 16.52 -7.31
C GLY A 547 39.52 16.28 -5.96
N LYS A 548 38.50 17.11 -5.69
CA LYS A 548 37.63 17.02 -4.50
C LYS A 548 36.43 16.09 -4.67
N ASN A 549 36.15 15.63 -5.89
CA ASN A 549 35.06 14.70 -6.13
C ASN A 549 35.59 13.27 -5.92
N VAL A 550 34.90 12.50 -5.08
CA VAL A 550 35.20 11.09 -4.83
C VAL A 550 33.98 10.26 -5.17
N THR A 551 34.10 9.42 -6.18
CA THR A 551 33.04 8.48 -6.59
C THR A 551 33.39 7.08 -6.12
N VAL A 552 32.50 6.48 -5.35
CA VAL A 552 32.59 5.10 -4.85
C VAL A 552 31.59 4.26 -5.63
N TYR A 553 32.07 3.20 -6.27
CA TYR A 553 31.25 2.16 -6.88
C TYR A 553 31.22 1.00 -5.92
N ALA A 554 30.07 0.76 -5.32
CA ALA A 554 29.88 -0.18 -4.23
C ALA A 554 28.85 -1.26 -4.58
N THR A 555 29.02 -2.43 -3.99
CA THR A 555 28.07 -3.54 -4.09
C THR A 555 27.55 -3.92 -2.72
N MET A 556 26.32 -4.41 -2.71
CA MET A 556 25.64 -4.90 -1.53
C MET A 556 25.11 -6.29 -1.82
N VAL A 557 25.52 -7.23 -0.99
CA VAL A 557 25.03 -8.60 -0.96
C VAL A 557 25.06 -9.02 0.50
N ARG A 558 24.08 -9.79 0.95
CA ARG A 558 23.87 -10.17 2.35
C ARG A 558 25.17 -10.35 3.14
N SER A 559 25.23 -9.62 4.24
CA SER A 559 26.36 -9.53 5.17
C SER A 559 27.63 -8.84 4.64
N HIS A 560 27.61 -8.23 3.45
CA HIS A 560 28.75 -7.54 2.87
C HIS A 560 28.34 -6.22 2.22
N ILE A 561 29.04 -5.15 2.60
CA ILE A 561 29.06 -3.89 1.86
C ILE A 561 30.49 -3.73 1.35
N ASN A 562 30.67 -3.69 0.03
CA ASN A 562 31.99 -3.53 -0.57
C ASN A 562 32.09 -2.19 -1.28
N PRO A 563 33.12 -1.37 -1.01
CA PRO A 563 34.19 -1.59 -0.02
C PRO A 563 33.70 -1.42 1.43
N GLU A 564 34.37 -2.05 2.40
CA GLU A 564 34.12 -1.88 3.85
C GLU A 564 34.88 -0.67 4.45
N ARG A 565 35.78 -0.07 3.67
CA ARG A 565 36.62 1.06 4.10
C ARG A 565 36.71 2.08 2.99
N ILE A 566 36.13 3.25 3.23
CA ILE A 566 36.17 4.39 2.32
C ILE A 566 36.97 5.48 3.01
N THR A 567 38.07 5.94 2.41
CA THR A 567 38.85 7.07 2.93
C THR A 567 38.74 8.26 2.00
N VAL A 568 38.28 9.39 2.54
CA VAL A 568 38.14 10.68 1.85
C VAL A 568 38.81 11.78 2.66
N ASN A 569 38.90 12.97 2.08
CA ASN A 569 39.40 14.16 2.75
C ASN A 569 38.23 15.05 3.17
N LYS A 570 38.43 15.80 4.26
CA LYS A 570 37.51 16.84 4.69
C LYS A 570 37.32 17.86 3.56
N GLY A 571 36.07 18.13 3.21
CA GLY A 571 35.66 19.00 2.10
C GLY A 571 35.63 18.32 0.72
N ASP A 572 35.78 17.00 0.65
CA ASP A 572 35.45 16.24 -0.55
C ASP A 572 33.92 16.17 -0.75
N HIS A 573 33.49 16.21 -2.01
CA HIS A 573 32.13 15.83 -2.41
C HIS A 573 32.13 14.34 -2.75
N VAL A 574 31.32 13.56 -2.02
CA VAL A 574 31.33 12.09 -2.11
C VAL A 574 30.05 11.61 -2.77
N THR A 575 30.18 10.83 -3.84
CA THR A 575 29.09 10.10 -4.50
C THR A 575 29.30 8.61 -4.30
N ILE A 576 28.31 7.88 -3.80
CA ILE A 576 28.36 6.42 -3.66
C ILE A 576 27.24 5.82 -4.51
N HIS A 577 27.61 5.06 -5.54
CA HIS A 577 26.71 4.23 -6.31
C HIS A 577 26.65 2.84 -5.68
N LEU A 578 25.48 2.45 -5.18
CA LEU A 578 25.24 1.20 -4.47
C LEU A 578 24.44 0.26 -5.38
N SER A 579 24.96 -0.94 -5.65
CA SER A 579 24.25 -1.96 -6.44
C SER A 579 23.93 -3.20 -5.59
N SER A 580 22.64 -3.53 -5.47
CA SER A 580 22.19 -4.79 -4.88
C SER A 580 22.45 -5.94 -5.84
N LEU A 581 23.21 -6.93 -5.38
CA LEU A 581 23.48 -8.16 -6.14
C LEU A 581 22.53 -9.31 -5.75
N GLU A 582 21.54 -9.02 -4.89
CA GLU A 582 20.54 -10.00 -4.47
C GLU A 582 19.66 -10.45 -5.63
N ARG A 583 19.27 -11.73 -5.59
CA ARG A 583 18.36 -12.35 -6.57
C ARG A 583 17.13 -12.96 -5.93
N ALA A 584 17.15 -13.17 -4.62
CA ALA A 584 16.02 -13.72 -3.90
C ALA A 584 15.02 -12.60 -3.58
N GLN A 585 13.73 -12.90 -3.75
CA GLN A 585 12.64 -12.00 -3.38
C GLN A 585 12.74 -11.65 -1.88
N ASP A 586 12.46 -10.38 -1.56
CA ASP A 586 12.38 -9.84 -0.19
C ASP A 586 13.73 -9.75 0.56
N GLU A 587 14.85 -10.01 -0.11
CA GLU A 587 16.20 -9.76 0.43
C GLU A 587 16.62 -8.29 0.21
N THR A 588 15.90 -7.36 0.82
CA THR A 588 16.17 -5.93 0.71
C THR A 588 17.35 -5.52 1.61
N HIS A 589 18.19 -4.62 1.12
CA HIS A 589 19.22 -3.95 1.92
C HIS A 589 18.86 -2.49 2.16
N GLY A 590 19.41 -1.92 3.22
CA GLY A 590 19.45 -0.48 3.40
C GLY A 590 20.90 0.01 3.46
N PHE A 591 21.12 1.31 3.35
CA PHE A 591 22.45 1.90 3.55
C PHE A 591 22.28 3.20 4.34
N ALA A 592 23.01 3.37 5.43
CA ALA A 592 23.04 4.61 6.19
C ALA A 592 24.46 4.93 6.65
N VAL A 593 24.78 6.22 6.75
CA VAL A 593 26.06 6.71 7.28
C VAL A 593 25.80 7.52 8.55
N ASP A 594 26.52 7.20 9.62
CA ASP A 594 26.37 7.83 10.93
C ASP A 594 26.46 9.36 10.86
N GLY A 595 25.46 10.05 11.40
CA GLY A 595 25.43 11.51 11.53
C GLY A 595 25.34 12.33 10.23
N LEU A 596 25.39 11.71 9.04
CA LEU A 596 25.48 12.43 7.76
C LEU A 596 24.16 12.61 7.02
N ASN A 597 23.03 12.15 7.58
CA ASN A 597 21.72 12.19 6.92
C ASN A 597 21.73 11.54 5.51
N VAL A 598 22.48 10.45 5.39
CA VAL A 598 22.58 9.64 4.17
C VAL A 598 21.79 8.37 4.38
N HIS A 599 20.86 8.08 3.47
CA HIS A 599 20.06 6.87 3.50
C HIS A 599 19.69 6.38 2.09
N ALA A 600 19.54 5.07 1.91
CA ALA A 600 18.97 4.45 0.71
C ALA A 600 18.35 3.08 1.04
N SER A 601 17.31 2.70 0.28
CA SER A 601 16.78 1.33 0.20
C SER A 601 17.22 0.68 -1.11
N LEU A 602 17.58 -0.60 -1.03
CA LEU A 602 18.12 -1.41 -2.11
C LEU A 602 17.41 -2.75 -2.16
N GLU A 603 16.23 -2.75 -2.77
CA GLU A 603 15.50 -3.97 -3.11
C GLU A 603 16.35 -4.87 -4.05
N PRO A 604 16.07 -6.19 -4.11
CA PRO A 604 16.87 -7.12 -4.92
C PRO A 604 17.03 -6.68 -6.38
N GLY A 605 18.29 -6.50 -6.79
CA GLY A 605 18.69 -6.07 -8.14
C GLY A 605 18.74 -4.55 -8.37
N LYS A 606 18.28 -3.72 -7.43
CA LYS A 606 18.27 -2.24 -7.56
C LYS A 606 19.67 -1.63 -7.46
N THR A 607 19.90 -0.55 -8.20
CA THR A 607 21.01 0.38 -8.01
C THR A 607 20.47 1.73 -7.56
N ALA A 608 21.09 2.31 -6.52
CA ALA A 608 20.75 3.60 -5.97
C ALA A 608 22.02 4.44 -5.73
N THR A 609 21.90 5.76 -5.80
CA THR A 609 23.03 6.69 -5.61
C THR A 609 22.77 7.58 -4.40
N VAL A 610 23.78 7.76 -3.55
CA VAL A 610 23.76 8.75 -2.47
C VAL A 610 24.91 9.74 -2.64
N GLU A 611 24.69 11.00 -2.26
CA GLU A 611 25.72 12.05 -2.32
C GLU A 611 25.71 12.91 -1.06
N PHE A 612 26.88 13.34 -0.63
CA PHE A 612 27.06 14.22 0.52
C PHE A 612 28.44 14.90 0.47
N ASP A 613 28.57 16.03 1.16
CA ASP A 613 29.87 16.68 1.39
C ASP A 613 30.46 16.18 2.70
N ALA A 614 31.71 15.71 2.68
CA ALA A 614 32.42 15.23 3.85
C ALA A 614 32.98 16.42 4.67
N LEU A 615 32.09 17.18 5.32
CA LEU A 615 32.43 18.45 5.95
C LEU A 615 33.18 18.32 7.28
N ASP A 616 33.03 17.18 7.96
CA ASP A 616 33.61 16.93 9.27
C ASP A 616 34.71 15.86 9.21
N GLU A 617 35.83 16.10 9.87
CA GLU A 617 36.85 15.06 10.05
C GLU A 617 36.33 14.00 11.04
N GLY A 618 36.68 12.73 10.82
CA GLY A 618 36.23 11.67 11.73
C GLY A 618 36.18 10.30 11.08
N VAL A 619 35.65 9.35 11.85
CA VAL A 619 35.32 8.01 11.39
C VAL A 619 33.82 7.82 11.59
N PHE A 620 33.11 7.66 10.49
CA PHE A 620 31.67 7.53 10.42
C PHE A 620 31.35 6.10 9.97
N PRO A 621 30.86 5.23 10.87
CA PRO A 621 30.37 3.92 10.47
C PRO A 621 29.22 4.06 9.46
N TYR A 622 29.18 3.17 8.48
CA TYR A 622 28.00 2.94 7.66
C TYR A 622 27.57 1.50 7.77
N TYR A 623 26.27 1.24 7.67
CA TYR A 623 25.72 -0.09 7.90
C TYR A 623 24.43 -0.31 7.13
N CYS A 624 24.02 -1.57 7.04
CA CYS A 624 22.72 -1.94 6.49
C CYS A 624 21.61 -1.64 7.50
N THR A 625 20.56 -0.90 7.12
CA THR A 625 19.43 -0.62 8.03
C THR A 625 18.35 -1.71 8.03
N GLU A 626 18.39 -2.61 7.04
CA GLU A 626 17.40 -3.68 6.84
C GLU A 626 17.94 -5.03 7.33
N PHE A 627 17.13 -5.79 8.09
CA PHE A 627 17.52 -7.10 8.60
C PHE A 627 17.58 -8.13 7.47
N CYS A 628 18.68 -8.13 6.72
CA CYS A 628 18.84 -8.87 5.46
C CYS A 628 19.52 -10.25 5.62
N SER A 629 20.06 -10.57 6.79
CA SER A 629 20.65 -11.88 7.07
C SER A 629 20.90 -12.06 8.57
N ALA A 630 21.22 -13.28 9.00
CA ALA A 630 21.69 -13.55 10.37
C ALA A 630 22.93 -12.73 10.77
N LEU A 631 23.72 -12.27 9.79
CA LEU A 631 24.92 -11.45 9.98
C LEU A 631 24.68 -10.00 9.52
N HIS A 632 23.45 -9.51 9.70
CA HIS A 632 23.07 -8.14 9.39
C HIS A 632 23.86 -7.13 10.23
N LEU A 633 24.13 -7.42 11.51
CA LEU A 633 24.87 -6.52 12.39
C LEU A 633 26.33 -6.33 11.91
N GLU A 634 26.94 -7.37 11.36
CA GLU A 634 28.28 -7.34 10.79
C GLU A 634 28.33 -6.72 9.39
N MET A 635 27.17 -6.45 8.77
CA MET A 635 27.06 -5.79 7.47
C MET A 635 27.29 -4.29 7.58
N MET A 636 28.55 -3.92 7.78
CA MET A 636 28.96 -2.53 8.01
C MET A 636 30.28 -2.19 7.31
N GLY A 637 30.64 -0.91 7.34
CA GLY A 637 31.93 -0.39 6.92
C GLY A 637 32.24 0.95 7.59
N TYR A 638 33.38 1.54 7.25
CA TYR A 638 33.82 2.81 7.81
C TYR A 638 34.12 3.83 6.71
N LEU A 639 33.46 4.98 6.79
CA LEU A 639 33.85 6.19 6.10
C LEU A 639 34.85 6.94 7.01
N MET A 640 36.09 7.07 6.57
CA MET A 640 37.14 7.80 7.27
C MET A 640 37.40 9.12 6.54
N VAL A 641 37.10 10.23 7.18
CA VAL A 641 37.30 11.59 6.64
C VAL A 641 38.53 12.19 7.31
N LYS A 642 39.59 12.39 6.52
CA LYS A 642 40.85 12.98 6.99
C LYS A 642 40.88 14.47 6.72
N ASP A 643 41.20 15.29 7.71
CA ASP A 643 41.68 16.66 7.45
C ASP A 643 43.06 16.59 6.78
N PRO A 644 43.22 17.04 5.51
CA PRO A 644 44.50 17.00 4.80
C PRO A 644 45.56 17.92 5.41
N ASN A 645 45.17 18.83 6.30
CA ASN A 645 46.10 19.73 7.01
C ASN A 645 46.63 19.12 8.32
N LYS A 646 46.22 17.91 8.67
CA LYS A 646 46.66 17.20 9.88
C LYS A 646 47.46 15.95 9.52
N SER A 647 48.42 15.64 10.37
CA SER A 647 49.11 14.35 10.38
C SER A 647 48.46 13.43 11.41
N TYR A 648 48.30 12.15 11.06
CA TYR A 648 47.72 11.15 11.95
C TYR A 648 48.80 10.12 12.28
N GLU A 649 49.28 10.11 13.52
CA GLU A 649 50.24 9.11 13.98
C GLU A 649 49.52 7.76 14.20
N SER A 650 50.06 6.69 13.61
CA SER A 650 49.65 5.33 13.93
C SER A 650 50.27 4.93 15.27
N THR A 651 49.47 4.91 16.34
CA THR A 651 49.92 4.31 17.60
C THR A 651 49.97 2.80 17.42
N ALA A 652 51.17 2.22 17.44
CA ALA A 652 51.34 0.76 17.44
C ALA A 652 50.62 0.17 18.67
N VAL A 653 49.50 -0.50 18.45
CA VAL A 653 48.73 -1.13 19.52
C VAL A 653 49.53 -2.32 20.04
N LYS A 654 49.72 -2.40 21.37
CA LYS A 654 50.01 -3.69 22.04
C LYS A 654 48.80 -4.58 21.78
N SER A 655 48.87 -5.43 20.77
CA SER A 655 47.72 -6.27 20.40
C SER A 655 47.34 -7.13 21.60
N ILE A 656 46.08 -7.03 22.03
CA ILE A 656 45.49 -8.02 22.94
C ILE A 656 45.14 -9.23 22.07
N SER A 657 46.16 -9.85 21.50
CA SER A 657 46.00 -11.02 20.64
C SER A 657 45.77 -12.24 21.50
N LEU A 658 44.90 -13.13 21.03
CA LEU A 658 44.77 -14.45 21.61
C LEU A 658 46.14 -15.15 21.60
N THR A 659 46.41 -15.91 22.66
CA THR A 659 47.58 -16.79 22.71
C THR A 659 47.50 -17.83 21.60
N LYS A 660 48.66 -18.40 21.24
CA LYS A 660 48.72 -19.45 20.21
C LYS A 660 47.80 -20.63 20.56
N GLU A 661 47.76 -21.07 21.82
CA GLU A 661 46.87 -22.17 22.24
C GLU A 661 45.39 -21.80 22.07
N GLN A 662 45.01 -20.56 22.38
CA GLN A 662 43.62 -20.09 22.17
C GLN A 662 43.24 -20.04 20.69
N LEU A 663 44.15 -19.60 19.81
CA LEU A 663 43.93 -19.59 18.36
C LEU A 663 43.84 -21.01 17.78
N GLU A 664 44.67 -21.95 18.25
CA GLU A 664 44.59 -23.36 17.85
C GLU A 664 43.27 -23.99 18.29
N ALA A 665 42.82 -23.70 19.52
CA ALA A 665 41.52 -24.17 20.02
C ALA A 665 40.35 -23.59 19.20
N GLN A 666 40.40 -22.31 18.86
CA GLN A 666 39.40 -21.68 17.98
C GLN A 666 39.42 -22.28 16.58
N TYR A 667 40.60 -22.47 15.99
CA TYR A 667 40.77 -23.06 14.66
C TYR A 667 40.17 -24.48 14.60
N LYS A 668 40.46 -25.31 15.60
CA LYS A 668 39.88 -26.65 15.69
C LYS A 668 38.35 -26.61 15.81
N LYS A 669 37.84 -25.74 16.68
CA LYS A 669 36.39 -25.58 16.89
C LYS A 669 35.68 -25.14 15.61
N ILE A 670 36.20 -24.16 14.88
CA ILE A 670 35.54 -23.66 13.66
C ILE A 670 35.54 -24.69 12.54
N ILE A 671 36.60 -25.50 12.40
CA ILE A 671 36.63 -26.62 11.44
C ILE A 671 35.54 -27.65 11.76
N GLU A 672 35.37 -28.00 13.04
CA GLU A 672 34.31 -28.92 13.49
C GLU A 672 32.92 -28.34 13.20
N THR A 673 32.70 -27.05 13.46
CA THR A 673 31.45 -26.34 13.13
C THR A 673 31.19 -26.32 11.62
N ASN A 674 32.21 -26.03 10.80
CA ASN A 674 32.10 -26.02 9.34
C ASN A 674 31.66 -27.39 8.81
N LYS A 675 32.28 -28.47 9.32
CA LYS A 675 31.91 -29.84 8.95
C LYS A 675 30.47 -30.19 9.34
N ALA A 676 30.03 -29.77 10.53
CA ALA A 676 28.66 -29.99 10.98
C ALA A 676 27.64 -29.24 10.10
N THR A 677 27.95 -27.98 9.77
CA THR A 677 27.08 -27.13 8.94
C THR A 677 27.00 -27.66 7.51
N ASP A 678 28.12 -28.06 6.92
CA ASP A 678 28.14 -28.69 5.58
C ASP A 678 27.29 -29.96 5.54
N THR A 679 27.33 -30.78 6.59
CA THR A 679 26.49 -31.99 6.68
C THR A 679 25.00 -31.65 6.55
N VAL A 680 24.55 -30.55 7.16
CA VAL A 680 23.16 -30.06 7.03
C VAL A 680 22.89 -29.60 5.59
N ILE A 681 23.79 -28.82 5.00
CA ILE A 681 23.66 -28.35 3.61
C ILE A 681 23.53 -29.52 2.64
N GLN A 682 24.41 -30.52 2.74
CA GLN A 682 24.36 -31.70 1.87
C GLN A 682 23.04 -32.47 2.03
N ALA A 683 22.50 -32.58 3.24
CA ALA A 683 21.20 -33.20 3.48
C ALA A 683 20.06 -32.43 2.82
N VAL A 684 20.07 -31.09 2.91
CA VAL A 684 19.09 -30.21 2.26
C VAL A 684 19.18 -30.28 0.73
N VAL A 685 20.39 -30.21 0.17
CA VAL A 685 20.61 -30.31 -1.29
C VAL A 685 20.15 -31.66 -1.82
N LYS A 686 20.44 -32.75 -1.08
CA LYS A 686 19.96 -34.09 -1.43
C LYS A 686 18.43 -34.14 -1.48
N TYR A 687 17.76 -33.64 -0.43
CA TYR A 687 16.30 -33.58 -0.37
C TYR A 687 15.70 -32.82 -1.56
N LEU A 688 16.20 -31.60 -1.83
CA LEU A 688 15.69 -30.74 -2.89
C LEU A 688 15.77 -31.43 -4.26
N LYS A 689 16.91 -32.07 -4.57
CA LYS A 689 17.13 -32.80 -5.82
C LYS A 689 16.23 -34.04 -5.93
N GLU A 690 16.16 -34.86 -4.88
CA GLU A 690 15.32 -36.06 -4.86
C GLU A 690 13.83 -35.73 -5.05
N LYS A 691 13.40 -34.57 -4.57
CA LYS A 691 12.02 -34.09 -4.66
C LYS A 691 11.75 -33.18 -5.88
N GLY A 692 12.74 -32.96 -6.76
CA GLY A 692 12.57 -32.30 -8.05
C GLY A 692 12.25 -30.81 -7.98
N TYR A 693 12.97 -30.07 -7.14
CA TYR A 693 12.77 -28.63 -6.91
C TYR A 693 12.81 -27.77 -8.20
N GLU A 694 13.50 -28.23 -9.24
CA GLU A 694 13.69 -27.50 -10.51
C GLU A 694 12.37 -27.23 -11.24
N LYS A 695 11.30 -27.97 -10.91
CA LYS A 695 9.96 -27.77 -11.46
C LYS A 695 9.26 -26.52 -10.94
N TYR A 696 9.78 -25.90 -9.88
CA TYR A 696 9.17 -24.77 -9.18
C TYR A 696 10.07 -23.54 -9.32
N PRO A 697 9.81 -22.61 -10.25
CA PRO A 697 10.75 -21.53 -10.60
C PRO A 697 11.20 -20.66 -9.41
N THR A 698 10.28 -20.34 -8.49
CA THR A 698 10.58 -19.54 -7.30
C THR A 698 11.47 -20.29 -6.30
N ILE A 699 11.32 -21.61 -6.19
CA ILE A 699 12.17 -22.45 -5.34
C ILE A 699 13.53 -22.67 -6.02
N ALA A 700 13.54 -22.88 -7.34
CA ALA A 700 14.77 -23.01 -8.11
C ALA A 700 15.67 -21.78 -8.01
N ALA A 701 15.08 -20.58 -7.99
CA ALA A 701 15.81 -19.34 -7.75
C ALA A 701 16.49 -19.31 -6.36
N LEU A 702 15.78 -19.73 -5.30
CA LEU A 702 16.36 -19.85 -3.95
C LEU A 702 17.53 -20.86 -3.92
N VAL A 703 17.39 -22.01 -4.57
CA VAL A 703 18.47 -23.01 -4.60
C VAL A 703 19.67 -22.51 -5.40
N ALA A 704 19.46 -21.84 -6.53
CA ALA A 704 20.53 -21.24 -7.30
C ALA A 704 21.31 -20.20 -6.47
N ASP A 705 20.59 -19.39 -5.72
CA ASP A 705 21.16 -18.41 -4.80
C ASP A 705 21.95 -19.07 -3.64
N ALA A 706 21.41 -20.12 -3.03
CA ALA A 706 22.11 -20.89 -1.99
C ALA A 706 23.43 -21.51 -2.51
N LEU A 707 23.41 -22.05 -3.74
CA LEU A 707 24.57 -22.67 -4.36
C LEU A 707 25.65 -21.66 -4.80
N ASP A 708 25.28 -20.43 -5.17
CA ASP A 708 26.27 -19.39 -5.48
C ASP A 708 27.11 -19.04 -4.25
N GLN A 709 26.48 -18.94 -3.06
CA GLN A 709 27.20 -18.76 -1.80
C GLN A 709 28.13 -19.93 -1.50
N TYR A 710 27.62 -21.16 -1.63
CA TYR A 710 28.41 -22.37 -1.38
C TYR A 710 29.61 -22.47 -2.33
N GLY A 711 29.43 -22.03 -3.58
CA GLY A 711 30.48 -22.01 -4.61
C GLY A 711 31.68 -21.12 -4.28
N LYS A 712 31.58 -20.19 -3.31
CA LYS A 712 32.71 -19.34 -2.88
C LYS A 712 33.68 -20.06 -1.93
N ILE A 713 33.27 -21.15 -1.30
CA ILE A 713 34.03 -21.84 -0.25
C ILE A 713 35.42 -22.33 -0.71
N PRO A 714 35.61 -22.95 -1.90
CA PRO A 714 36.92 -23.48 -2.29
C PRO A 714 38.02 -22.41 -2.35
N GLU A 715 37.70 -21.21 -2.84
CA GLU A 715 38.66 -20.10 -2.92
C GLU A 715 39.08 -19.64 -1.51
N VAL A 716 38.12 -19.46 -0.61
CA VAL A 716 38.38 -19.03 0.77
C VAL A 716 39.12 -20.11 1.55
N LYS A 717 38.81 -21.39 1.31
CA LYS A 717 39.53 -22.51 1.92
C LYS A 717 41.00 -22.53 1.51
N ALA A 718 41.31 -22.23 0.25
CA ALA A 718 42.69 -22.08 -0.19
C ALA A 718 43.43 -20.94 0.55
N LYS A 719 42.74 -19.84 0.90
CA LYS A 719 43.30 -18.73 1.71
C LYS A 719 43.55 -19.19 3.15
N ALA A 720 42.58 -19.89 3.77
CA ALA A 720 42.74 -20.46 5.11
C ALA A 720 43.93 -21.43 5.19
N ASP A 721 44.04 -22.35 4.23
CA ASP A 721 45.12 -23.34 4.18
C ASP A 721 46.49 -22.68 3.93
N LYS A 722 46.54 -21.62 3.12
CA LYS A 722 47.76 -20.84 2.89
C LYS A 722 48.19 -20.11 4.16
N ALA A 723 47.27 -19.48 4.88
CA ALA A 723 47.55 -18.80 6.16
C ALA A 723 48.06 -19.79 7.22
N LEU A 724 47.40 -20.95 7.32
CA LEU A 724 47.81 -22.03 8.23
C LEU A 724 49.23 -22.53 7.91
N LYS A 725 49.53 -22.79 6.63
CA LYS A 725 50.89 -23.19 6.18
C LYS A 725 51.94 -22.12 6.47
N ALA A 726 51.57 -20.86 6.45
CA ALA A 726 52.45 -19.74 6.80
C ALA A 726 52.60 -19.52 8.32
N GLY A 727 51.88 -20.28 9.15
CA GLY A 727 51.89 -20.13 10.61
C GLY A 727 51.04 -18.96 11.13
N ASP A 728 50.28 -18.28 10.27
CA ASP A 728 49.36 -17.20 10.65
C ASP A 728 48.00 -17.78 11.06
N LEU A 729 47.95 -18.32 12.27
CA LEU A 729 46.75 -18.95 12.83
C LEU A 729 45.58 -17.97 12.94
N ASN A 730 45.84 -16.68 13.18
CA ASN A 730 44.78 -15.69 13.28
C ASN A 730 44.08 -15.49 11.92
N GLN A 731 44.86 -15.33 10.84
CA GLN A 731 44.30 -15.29 9.49
C GLN A 731 43.61 -16.61 9.11
N ALA A 732 44.18 -17.76 9.48
CA ALA A 732 43.55 -19.05 9.22
C ALA A 732 42.16 -19.16 9.89
N VAL A 733 42.03 -18.75 11.16
CA VAL A 733 40.76 -18.70 11.89
C VAL A 733 39.76 -17.75 11.21
N LEU A 734 40.20 -16.56 10.78
CA LEU A 734 39.33 -15.60 10.10
C LEU A 734 38.78 -16.14 8.78
N TRP A 735 39.62 -16.75 7.95
CA TRP A 735 39.18 -17.37 6.69
C TRP A 735 38.25 -18.57 6.92
N GLU A 736 38.50 -19.41 7.93
CA GLU A 736 37.57 -20.49 8.29
C GLU A 736 36.22 -19.98 8.82
N ASN A 737 36.22 -18.86 9.55
CA ASN A 737 34.97 -18.21 9.93
C ASN A 737 34.25 -17.65 8.71
N GLN A 738 34.94 -17.10 7.71
CA GLN A 738 34.28 -16.68 6.48
C GLN A 738 33.64 -17.88 5.74
N ILE A 739 34.28 -19.04 5.73
CA ILE A 739 33.67 -20.28 5.20
C ILE A 739 32.38 -20.62 5.96
N TRP A 740 32.43 -20.57 7.30
CA TRP A 740 31.25 -20.79 8.14
C TRP A 740 30.12 -19.84 7.75
N GLN A 741 30.41 -18.56 7.53
CA GLN A 741 29.41 -17.56 7.14
C GLN A 741 28.76 -17.91 5.79
N TYR A 742 29.53 -18.33 4.78
CA TYR A 742 28.96 -18.80 3.52
C TYR A 742 28.07 -20.03 3.71
N MET A 743 28.50 -20.98 4.56
CA MET A 743 27.70 -22.16 4.87
C MET A 743 26.39 -21.81 5.58
N VAL A 744 26.39 -20.89 6.55
CA VAL A 744 25.16 -20.45 7.23
C VAL A 744 24.19 -19.79 6.25
N LYS A 745 24.68 -18.93 5.34
CA LYS A 745 23.85 -18.31 4.29
C LYS A 745 23.26 -19.35 3.34
N THR A 746 24.07 -20.31 2.89
CA THR A 746 23.60 -21.42 2.05
C THR A 746 22.54 -22.25 2.78
N ALA A 747 22.77 -22.57 4.06
CA ALA A 747 21.86 -23.37 4.85
C ALA A 747 20.52 -22.66 5.06
N ASP A 748 20.52 -21.37 5.39
CA ASP A 748 19.30 -20.58 5.58
C ASP A 748 18.41 -20.57 4.33
N VAL A 749 18.96 -20.17 3.18
CA VAL A 749 18.21 -20.11 1.92
C VAL A 749 17.78 -21.51 1.48
N GLY A 750 18.65 -22.51 1.66
CA GLY A 750 18.35 -23.91 1.37
C GLY A 750 17.21 -24.47 2.23
N LEU A 751 17.16 -24.15 3.52
CA LEU A 751 16.10 -24.56 4.44
C LEU A 751 14.78 -23.89 4.09
N ARG A 752 14.79 -22.61 3.70
CA ARG A 752 13.59 -21.92 3.17
C ARG A 752 13.08 -22.58 1.89
N ALA A 753 13.97 -22.90 0.95
CA ALA A 753 13.63 -23.63 -0.27
C ALA A 753 13.03 -25.01 0.05
N LYS A 754 13.65 -25.76 0.98
CA LYS A 754 13.14 -27.05 1.47
C LYS A 754 11.73 -26.93 2.04
N ALA A 755 11.50 -25.96 2.93
CA ALA A 755 10.20 -25.76 3.58
C ALA A 755 9.10 -25.39 2.57
N ARG A 756 9.41 -24.53 1.59
CA ARG A 756 8.47 -24.20 0.50
C ARG A 756 8.16 -25.42 -0.36
N LEU A 757 9.17 -26.20 -0.74
CA LEU A 757 8.98 -27.41 -1.54
C LEU A 757 8.18 -28.47 -0.80
N ALA A 758 8.46 -28.68 0.49
CA ALA A 758 7.71 -29.60 1.33
C ALA A 758 6.21 -29.24 1.35
N ARG A 759 5.87 -27.95 1.44
CA ARG A 759 4.48 -27.49 1.35
C ARG A 759 3.84 -27.71 -0.01
N GLU A 760 4.56 -27.49 -1.11
CA GLU A 760 4.05 -27.74 -2.48
C GLU A 760 3.80 -29.24 -2.75
N LEU A 761 4.56 -30.13 -2.10
CA LEU A 761 4.47 -31.58 -2.31
C LEU A 761 3.54 -32.28 -1.32
N ALA A 762 3.24 -31.65 -0.18
CA ALA A 762 2.43 -32.27 0.85
C ALA A 762 1.00 -32.54 0.35
N THR A 763 0.42 -33.63 0.84
CA THR A 763 -0.96 -34.00 0.52
C THR A 763 -1.93 -32.90 0.97
N PRO A 764 -3.04 -32.66 0.25
CA PRO A 764 -4.07 -31.73 0.72
C PRO A 764 -4.57 -32.11 2.11
N MET A 765 -4.64 -31.14 3.01
CA MET A 765 -5.19 -31.36 4.35
C MET A 765 -6.68 -31.68 4.28
N THR A 766 -7.15 -32.57 5.15
CA THR A 766 -8.58 -32.70 5.45
C THR A 766 -9.07 -31.43 6.15
N GLU A 767 -10.39 -31.21 6.18
CA GLU A 767 -10.93 -30.06 6.91
C GLU A 767 -10.51 -30.05 8.40
N ALA A 768 -10.44 -31.22 9.03
CA ALA A 768 -9.99 -31.35 10.42
C ALA A 768 -8.52 -31.01 10.59
N ALA A 769 -7.64 -31.52 9.72
CA ALA A 769 -6.22 -31.16 9.75
C ALA A 769 -5.99 -29.67 9.45
N SER A 770 -6.77 -29.07 8.53
CA SER A 770 -6.70 -27.63 8.25
C SER A 770 -7.18 -26.78 9.43
N ARG A 771 -8.23 -27.21 10.15
CA ARG A 771 -8.63 -26.56 11.42
C ARG A 771 -7.56 -26.73 12.50
N GLY A 772 -6.92 -27.90 12.55
CA GLY A 772 -5.80 -28.18 13.46
C GLY A 772 -4.59 -27.30 13.20
N GLU A 773 -4.20 -27.09 11.94
CA GLU A 773 -3.12 -26.16 11.58
C GLU A 773 -3.46 -24.74 12.03
N LYS A 774 -4.71 -24.31 11.83
CA LYS A 774 -5.16 -22.99 12.29
C LYS A 774 -5.11 -22.87 13.82
N ALA A 775 -5.55 -23.89 14.56
CA ALA A 775 -5.49 -23.90 16.02
C ALA A 775 -4.03 -23.88 16.52
N TYR A 776 -3.15 -24.68 15.90
CA TYR A 776 -1.72 -24.68 16.14
C TYR A 776 -1.07 -23.30 15.93
N LEU A 777 -1.38 -22.64 14.80
CA LEU A 777 -0.83 -21.32 14.48
C LEU A 777 -1.40 -20.20 15.38
N ARG A 778 -2.69 -20.23 15.69
CA ARG A 778 -3.37 -19.18 16.48
C ARG A 778 -3.08 -19.28 17.97
N GLY A 779 -3.00 -20.49 18.50
CA GLY A 779 -2.66 -20.72 19.90
C GLY A 779 -1.15 -20.66 20.16
N GLY A 780 -0.39 -19.94 19.33
CA GLY A 780 1.02 -19.61 19.58
C GLY A 780 2.00 -20.80 19.57
N CYS A 781 1.57 -22.00 19.13
CA CYS A 781 2.45 -23.17 19.12
C CYS A 781 3.63 -22.98 18.16
N ASN A 782 3.40 -22.27 17.05
CA ASN A 782 4.43 -21.90 16.07
C ASN A 782 5.45 -20.87 16.58
N GLY A 783 5.20 -20.21 17.72
CA GLY A 783 6.18 -19.35 18.38
C GLY A 783 7.31 -20.14 19.02
N CYS A 784 7.07 -21.42 19.35
CA CYS A 784 8.09 -22.30 19.92
C CYS A 784 8.45 -23.47 18.99
N HIS A 785 7.54 -23.91 18.12
CA HIS A 785 7.70 -25.12 17.31
C HIS A 785 7.70 -24.79 15.81
N VAL A 786 8.67 -25.35 15.08
CA VAL A 786 8.74 -25.30 13.61
C VAL A 786 8.66 -26.74 13.11
N ILE A 787 7.75 -27.03 12.18
CA ILE A 787 7.58 -28.41 11.68
C ILE A 787 8.80 -28.83 10.86
N GLY A 788 9.42 -29.96 11.21
CA GLY A 788 10.63 -30.47 10.58
C GLY A 788 11.93 -29.86 11.12
N GLN A 789 11.87 -29.06 12.19
CA GLN A 789 13.04 -28.40 12.76
C GLN A 789 12.93 -28.18 14.28
N VAL A 790 14.04 -28.36 14.99
CA VAL A 790 14.16 -27.93 16.39
C VAL A 790 14.31 -26.41 16.47
N SER A 791 13.47 -25.76 17.27
CA SER A 791 13.46 -24.30 17.51
C SER A 791 13.58 -24.02 19.02
N SER A 792 12.80 -23.08 19.56
CA SER A 792 12.67 -22.86 21.01
C SER A 792 11.98 -24.03 21.73
N GLY A 793 11.33 -24.92 20.97
CA GLY A 793 10.78 -26.20 21.39
C GLY A 793 11.14 -27.33 20.41
N PRO A 794 10.81 -28.59 20.75
CA PRO A 794 11.13 -29.75 19.92
C PRO A 794 10.41 -29.75 18.58
N ASP A 795 11.01 -30.44 17.60
CA ASP A 795 10.36 -30.78 16.34
C ASP A 795 9.14 -31.69 16.60
N LEU A 796 8.03 -31.36 15.96
CA LEU A 796 6.76 -32.06 16.09
C LEU A 796 6.52 -33.09 14.98
N THR A 797 7.36 -33.17 13.96
CA THR A 797 7.30 -34.25 12.97
C THR A 797 7.45 -35.60 13.67
N GLY A 798 6.51 -36.52 13.49
CA GLY A 798 6.48 -37.83 14.14
C GLY A 798 5.93 -37.82 15.57
N ALA A 799 5.29 -36.73 16.02
CA ALA A 799 4.82 -36.60 17.40
C ALA A 799 3.73 -37.64 17.75
N ILE A 800 2.82 -37.92 16.81
CA ILE A 800 1.77 -38.92 16.99
C ILE A 800 2.40 -40.30 17.03
N ALA A 801 3.35 -40.59 16.14
CA ALA A 801 4.09 -41.85 16.14
C ALA A 801 4.88 -42.08 17.45
N ARG A 802 5.48 -41.03 18.03
CA ARG A 802 6.30 -41.15 19.26
C ARG A 802 5.47 -41.34 20.53
N LYS A 803 4.34 -40.65 20.65
CA LYS A 803 3.62 -40.52 21.93
C LYS A 803 2.17 -41.01 21.87
N GLY A 804 1.62 -41.18 20.68
CA GLY A 804 0.23 -41.55 20.45
C GLY A 804 -0.71 -40.34 20.48
N GLU A 805 -1.81 -40.45 19.73
CA GLU A 805 -2.84 -39.41 19.58
C GLU A 805 -3.35 -38.92 20.95
N GLN A 806 -3.67 -39.85 21.85
CA GLN A 806 -4.20 -39.53 23.18
C GLN A 806 -3.23 -38.71 24.02
N TRP A 807 -1.93 -39.00 23.95
CA TRP A 807 -0.92 -38.27 24.72
C TRP A 807 -0.75 -36.86 24.16
N VAL A 808 -0.68 -36.71 22.83
CA VAL A 808 -0.55 -35.40 22.17
C VAL A 808 -1.79 -34.55 22.46
N TYR A 809 -2.98 -35.14 22.43
CA TYR A 809 -4.23 -34.51 22.86
C TYR A 809 -4.15 -34.00 24.30
N GLU A 810 -3.79 -34.86 25.26
CA GLU A 810 -3.71 -34.50 26.68
C GLU A 810 -2.64 -33.44 26.97
N PHE A 811 -1.51 -33.52 26.27
CA PHE A 811 -0.41 -32.57 26.45
C PHE A 811 -0.74 -31.20 25.85
N THR A 812 -1.47 -31.17 24.73
CA THR A 812 -1.99 -29.94 24.11
C THR A 812 -3.05 -29.27 24.98
N LEU A 813 -3.91 -30.08 25.61
CA LEU A 813 -5.02 -29.63 26.46
C LEU A 813 -4.55 -29.16 27.86
N LYS A 814 -3.61 -29.89 28.46
CA LYS A 814 -3.16 -29.67 29.84
C LYS A 814 -1.69 -30.05 30.03
N PRO A 815 -0.75 -29.24 29.52
CA PRO A 815 0.66 -29.59 29.52
C PRO A 815 1.24 -29.81 30.93
N GLU A 816 0.71 -29.14 31.95
CA GLU A 816 1.18 -29.27 33.35
C GLU A 816 1.01 -30.68 33.90
N SER A 817 0.01 -31.41 33.41
CA SER A 817 -0.25 -32.80 33.81
C SER A 817 0.87 -33.76 33.38
N LYS A 818 1.70 -33.37 32.41
CA LYS A 818 2.75 -34.19 31.81
C LYS A 818 4.17 -33.76 32.18
N PHE A 819 4.37 -32.62 32.86
CA PHE A 819 5.71 -32.07 33.15
C PHE A 819 6.60 -32.99 33.98
N ASN A 820 6.02 -33.84 34.83
CA ASN A 820 6.77 -34.76 35.68
C ASN A 820 7.05 -36.12 35.00
N GLU A 821 6.52 -36.35 33.79
CA GLU A 821 6.87 -37.55 33.03
C GLU A 821 8.34 -37.48 32.59
N PRO A 822 9.10 -38.59 32.63
CA PRO A 822 10.52 -38.60 32.27
C PRO A 822 10.82 -38.00 30.89
N TYR A 823 9.95 -38.23 29.90
CA TYR A 823 10.07 -37.67 28.55
C TYR A 823 9.97 -36.14 28.53
N THR A 824 8.91 -35.59 29.13
CA THR A 824 8.67 -34.14 29.17
C THR A 824 9.71 -33.44 30.04
N LYS A 825 10.12 -34.06 31.14
CA LYS A 825 11.17 -33.53 32.02
C LYS A 825 12.51 -33.40 31.30
N ALA A 826 12.89 -34.40 30.51
CA ALA A 826 14.09 -34.33 29.68
C ALA A 826 14.02 -33.21 28.64
N LEU A 827 12.85 -33.00 28.01
CA LEU A 827 12.64 -31.89 27.08
C LEU A 827 12.71 -30.53 27.79
N ILE A 828 12.10 -30.38 28.96
CA ILE A 828 12.16 -29.15 29.76
C ILE A 828 13.60 -28.82 30.16
N GLU A 829 14.37 -29.82 30.59
CA GLU A 829 15.79 -29.66 30.93
C GLU A 829 16.64 -29.29 29.71
N TYR A 830 16.35 -29.89 28.54
CA TYR A 830 17.07 -29.61 27.30
C TYR A 830 16.79 -28.21 26.73
N PHE A 831 15.52 -27.83 26.64
CA PHE A 831 15.09 -26.53 26.09
C PHE A 831 15.09 -25.40 27.13
N ASN A 832 15.29 -25.73 28.41
CA ASN A 832 15.15 -24.81 29.55
C ASN A 832 13.81 -24.04 29.52
N LEU A 833 12.76 -24.68 29.01
CA LEU A 833 11.45 -24.07 28.76
C LEU A 833 10.35 -25.11 28.99
N ARG A 834 9.28 -24.70 29.67
CA ARG A 834 8.05 -25.50 29.78
C ARG A 834 7.08 -25.08 28.71
N MET A 835 6.42 -26.05 28.08
CA MET A 835 5.31 -25.75 27.17
C MET A 835 4.23 -24.98 27.97
N PRO A 836 3.96 -23.71 27.63
CA PRO A 836 2.90 -22.97 28.29
C PRO A 836 1.55 -23.60 27.93
N ASN A 837 0.60 -23.53 28.87
CA ASN A 837 -0.76 -23.92 28.57
C ASN A 837 -1.37 -22.87 27.65
N GLN A 838 -1.59 -23.26 26.40
CA GLN A 838 -2.19 -22.38 25.39
C GLN A 838 -3.72 -22.28 25.55
N HIS A 839 -4.27 -22.92 26.59
CA HIS A 839 -5.69 -22.97 26.90
C HIS A 839 -6.53 -23.50 25.74
N MET A 840 -5.96 -24.46 24.99
CA MET A 840 -6.62 -25.14 23.88
C MET A 840 -7.88 -25.85 24.38
N THR A 841 -8.93 -25.85 23.57
CA THR A 841 -10.16 -26.57 23.92
C THR A 841 -10.04 -28.06 23.59
N GLU A 842 -11.01 -28.87 24.03
CA GLU A 842 -11.02 -30.30 23.66
C GLU A 842 -11.17 -30.50 22.15
N ALA A 843 -11.90 -29.62 21.47
CA ALA A 843 -12.08 -29.68 20.01
C ALA A 843 -10.80 -29.26 19.29
N GLU A 844 -10.18 -28.16 19.71
CA GLU A 844 -8.90 -27.69 19.15
C GLU A 844 -7.79 -28.71 19.37
N SER A 845 -7.72 -29.34 20.54
CA SER A 845 -6.72 -30.37 20.83
C SER A 845 -6.93 -31.62 19.95
N LYS A 846 -8.18 -31.97 19.58
CA LYS A 846 -8.49 -33.07 18.64
C LYS A 846 -8.13 -32.70 17.20
N ASP A 847 -8.48 -31.50 16.75
CA ASP A 847 -8.13 -31.02 15.41
C ASP A 847 -6.60 -30.85 15.28
N ILE A 848 -5.90 -30.38 16.33
CA ILE A 848 -4.42 -30.34 16.38
C ILE A 848 -3.85 -31.76 16.25
N VAL A 849 -4.46 -32.77 16.89
CA VAL A 849 -4.06 -34.17 16.66
C VAL A 849 -4.24 -34.58 15.20
N GLU A 850 -5.32 -34.19 14.53
CA GLU A 850 -5.50 -34.45 13.08
C GLU A 850 -4.47 -33.71 12.21
N TYR A 851 -4.07 -32.50 12.61
CA TYR A 851 -2.97 -31.79 11.96
C TYR A 851 -1.62 -32.48 12.19
N MET A 852 -1.34 -32.95 13.40
CA MET A 852 -0.14 -33.73 13.71
C MET A 852 -0.14 -35.08 12.98
N LYS A 853 -1.30 -35.70 12.75
CA LYS A 853 -1.43 -36.89 11.90
C LYS A 853 -1.13 -36.58 10.45
N TRP A 854 -1.57 -35.43 9.94
CA TRP A 854 -1.21 -34.97 8.61
C TRP A 854 0.30 -34.68 8.50
N ILE A 855 0.89 -34.03 9.50
CA ILE A 855 2.35 -33.83 9.57
C ILE A 855 3.06 -35.18 9.55
N ASP A 856 2.64 -36.14 10.38
CA ASP A 856 3.24 -37.47 10.44
C ASP A 856 3.06 -38.26 9.13
N ALA A 857 1.91 -38.10 8.45
CA ALA A 857 1.64 -38.71 7.15
C ALA A 857 2.51 -38.13 6.02
N ASN A 858 2.99 -36.91 6.18
CA ASN A 858 3.91 -36.24 5.27
C ASN A 858 5.32 -36.08 5.89
N ALA A 859 5.65 -36.90 6.91
CA ALA A 859 6.88 -36.75 7.68
C ALA A 859 8.15 -36.94 6.84
N ASP A 860 8.07 -37.63 5.70
CA ASP A 860 9.20 -37.77 4.78
C ASP A 860 9.51 -36.47 4.00
N LEU A 861 8.62 -35.48 4.06
CA LEU A 861 8.78 -34.16 3.44
C LEU A 861 9.35 -33.10 4.39
N PHE A 862 9.14 -33.23 5.72
CA PHE A 862 9.48 -32.21 6.71
C PHE A 862 10.83 -32.46 7.38
#